data_AF-A0A951ACP7-F1
#
_entry.id   AF-A0A951ACP7-F1
#
_cell.length_a   1.000
_cell.length_b   1.000
_cell.length_c   1.000
_cell.angle_alpha   90.00
_cell.angle_beta   90.00
_cell.angle_gamma   90.00
#
_symmetry.space_group_name_H-M   'P 1'
#
loop_
_entity.id
_entity.type
_entity.pdbx_description
1 polymer ?
#
loop_
_entity_poly.entity_id
_entity_poly.type
_entity_poly.pdbx_seq_one_letter_code
_entity_poly.pdbx_strand_id
1 'polypeptide(L)'
;GVVVLKALSQALRDDDPIRAVIRGTGVNSDGRTIGLSMPSGAAQAALIRAVGDRSGVAPKELAFFEMHGTGTPAGDPVEAAAVGEALGQRRPEPLPIGSVKTNIGHLEPASGMAGLIKTTLALEKRTLPPSLHCESPNPRIPFDRLNLRVARTLETIAPGECAGINSFGFGGTNAHAILAPPPQKSANGAAMPGDGFPPLVVSARTEASLRELARGWQRTLASEAAARTPALFRGAARRRDHHPQRLVVLGADAADTAAKLGDFVAGDGRGVVLGSASRDGKLAFVFSGNGAQWPAMAQSAYRASAAFRKAIGEADAALRPGLGWSVAELIESGVAAERLVRADVAQPLLFAIQIGIVTVLRDLGVEAAGHVGHSVGEIAAGWAAGALSLADAARVVTARSRNQERTRGQGRMAALALGCDAARALLDEIGSRLEVGAVNATHAVTVSGAAEAIDKLGAEARRRGLAFRALDLEFAFHSAAMDPIRDDLVADLAGLVSAAPRTTLLSTVTGEPVRAGQLGAEYWWHNIRSPVRFTEATAGLVADGARIFVEIGPHPVLQAYLHDALRAAENEGRVLATLSRRQGEDDPFPAIAAQCHVAGHDVTGAVRFGGPADPRGLPLYPWQHERCWFEHTVEDIGVTNPAFVHPLLGFRQAGPVPSWVNHLDA
;
A
#
# COMPACT_ATOMS: atom_id res chain seq x y z
N GLY A 1 8.48 -23.87 -15.19
CA GLY A 1 8.77 -23.27 -13.87
C GLY A 1 9.45 -21.93 -14.08
N VAL A 2 9.28 -20.99 -13.16
CA VAL A 2 9.88 -19.64 -13.22
C VAL A 2 10.63 -19.38 -11.92
N VAL A 3 11.79 -18.74 -12.01
CA VAL A 3 12.55 -18.26 -10.86
C VAL A 3 12.94 -16.80 -11.07
N VAL A 4 12.98 -16.04 -9.98
CA VAL A 4 13.46 -14.65 -9.98
C VAL A 4 14.89 -14.65 -9.48
N LEU A 5 15.81 -14.11 -10.28
CA LEU A 5 17.23 -14.05 -9.95
C LEU A 5 17.65 -12.61 -9.68
N LYS A 6 18.58 -12.48 -8.73
CA LYS A 6 19.17 -11.21 -8.33
C LYS A 6 20.59 -11.45 -7.87
N ALA A 7 21.47 -10.48 -8.08
CA ALA A 7 22.81 -10.56 -7.50
C ALA A 7 22.70 -10.67 -5.96
N LEU A 8 23.44 -11.60 -5.35
CA LEU A 8 23.34 -11.88 -3.91
C LEU A 8 23.52 -10.60 -3.07
N SER A 9 24.47 -9.75 -3.44
CA SER A 9 24.70 -8.47 -2.75
C SER A 9 23.49 -7.53 -2.79
N GLN A 10 22.74 -7.51 -3.90
CA GLN A 10 21.53 -6.69 -4.00
C GLN A 10 20.37 -7.34 -3.24
N ALA A 11 20.21 -8.66 -3.32
CA ALA A 11 19.20 -9.38 -2.54
C ALA A 11 19.39 -9.18 -1.03
N LEU A 12 20.63 -9.13 -0.55
CA LEU A 12 20.96 -8.81 0.85
C LEU A 12 20.65 -7.35 1.20
N ARG A 13 20.97 -6.39 0.32
CA ARG A 13 20.65 -4.96 0.53
C ARG A 13 19.15 -4.70 0.61
N ASP A 14 18.38 -5.37 -0.24
CA ASP A 14 16.93 -5.15 -0.36
C ASP A 14 16.12 -6.02 0.63
N ASP A 15 16.81 -6.78 1.48
CA ASP A 15 16.23 -7.71 2.45
C ASP A 15 15.26 -8.72 1.80
N ASP A 16 15.68 -9.29 0.67
CA ASP A 16 14.93 -10.30 -0.07
C ASP A 16 14.97 -11.67 0.63
N PRO A 17 13.89 -12.48 0.50
CA PRO A 17 13.84 -13.85 1.00
C PRO A 17 14.66 -14.80 0.10
N ILE A 18 15.99 -14.81 0.25
CA ILE A 18 16.88 -15.67 -0.54
C ILE A 18 16.56 -17.15 -0.28
N ARG A 19 16.25 -17.89 -1.35
CA ARG A 19 15.89 -19.33 -1.29
C ARG A 19 17.08 -20.25 -1.49
N ALA A 20 18.01 -19.86 -2.38
CA ALA A 20 19.26 -20.52 -2.67
C ALA A 20 20.19 -19.53 -3.39
N VAL A 21 21.47 -19.87 -3.52
CA VAL A 21 22.49 -19.09 -4.24
C VAL A 21 23.01 -19.91 -5.40
N ILE A 22 22.95 -19.37 -6.62
CA ILE A 22 23.60 -20.00 -7.78
C ILE A 22 25.08 -19.61 -7.73
N ARG A 23 25.95 -20.58 -7.42
CA ARG A 23 27.41 -20.40 -7.29
C ARG A 23 28.11 -20.34 -8.64
N GLY A 24 27.55 -21.03 -9.63
CA GLY A 24 28.05 -21.00 -10.99
C GLY A 24 27.11 -21.73 -11.94
N THR A 25 27.07 -21.28 -13.18
CA THR A 25 26.40 -21.96 -14.29
C THR A 25 27.36 -22.01 -15.47
N GLY A 26 27.20 -22.99 -16.34
CA GLY A 26 27.93 -23.07 -17.60
C GLY A 26 27.11 -23.77 -18.66
N VAL A 27 27.46 -23.47 -19.92
CA VAL A 27 26.91 -24.15 -21.10
C VAL A 27 28.06 -24.57 -22.02
N ASN A 28 27.93 -25.71 -22.68
CA ASN A 28 28.80 -26.10 -23.78
C ASN A 28 28.02 -26.92 -24.83
N SER A 29 28.74 -27.49 -25.80
CA SER A 29 28.17 -28.38 -26.80
C SER A 29 28.92 -29.70 -26.89
N ASP A 30 28.18 -30.76 -27.21
CA ASP A 30 28.69 -32.10 -27.53
C ASP A 30 29.52 -32.12 -28.83
N GLY A 31 29.34 -31.14 -29.70
CA GLY A 31 30.06 -31.02 -30.97
C GLY A 31 29.69 -32.16 -31.94
N ARG A 32 30.70 -32.77 -32.57
CA ARG A 32 30.50 -33.86 -33.53
C ARG A 32 30.39 -35.20 -32.81
N THR A 33 29.16 -35.71 -32.70
CA THR A 33 28.86 -37.05 -32.18
C THR A 33 28.42 -37.99 -33.30
N ILE A 34 28.22 -39.29 -33.00
CA ILE A 34 27.85 -40.31 -33.99
C ILE A 34 26.43 -40.15 -34.57
N GLY A 35 25.63 -39.24 -34.00
CA GLY A 35 24.32 -38.84 -34.49
C GLY A 35 23.87 -37.60 -33.74
N LEU A 36 23.06 -36.74 -34.37
CA LEU A 36 22.68 -35.43 -33.82
C LEU A 36 22.13 -35.51 -32.38
N SER A 37 21.38 -36.57 -32.07
CA SER A 37 20.76 -36.81 -30.75
C SER A 37 21.65 -37.56 -29.75
N MET A 38 22.87 -37.94 -30.14
CA MET A 38 23.75 -38.75 -29.30
C MET A 38 24.62 -37.88 -28.40
N PRO A 39 24.60 -38.12 -27.07
CA PRO A 39 25.33 -37.28 -26.11
C PRO A 39 26.85 -37.56 -26.10
N SER A 40 27.63 -36.59 -25.62
CA SER A 40 29.08 -36.72 -25.43
C SER A 40 29.47 -36.68 -23.96
N GLY A 41 29.85 -37.84 -23.40
CA GLY A 41 30.28 -37.94 -21.99
C GLY A 41 31.51 -37.07 -21.69
N ALA A 42 32.44 -36.94 -22.64
CA ALA A 42 33.61 -36.09 -22.50
C ALA A 42 33.23 -34.60 -22.41
N ALA A 43 32.29 -34.15 -23.25
CA ALA A 43 31.80 -32.76 -23.21
C ALA A 43 31.04 -32.48 -21.91
N GLN A 44 30.20 -33.41 -21.44
CA GLN A 44 29.48 -33.29 -20.17
C GLN A 44 30.45 -33.24 -18.97
N ALA A 45 31.45 -34.13 -18.91
CA ALA A 45 32.45 -34.14 -17.85
C ALA A 45 33.31 -32.86 -17.85
N ALA A 46 33.69 -32.37 -19.04
CA ALA A 46 34.40 -31.10 -19.18
C ALA A 46 33.59 -29.90 -18.68
N LEU A 47 32.28 -29.86 -18.98
CA LEU A 47 31.39 -28.81 -18.48
C LEU A 47 31.31 -28.82 -16.96
N ILE A 48 31.07 -30.00 -16.36
CA ILE A 48 30.95 -30.17 -14.91
C ILE A 48 32.23 -29.70 -14.21
N ARG A 49 33.41 -30.11 -14.69
CA ARG A 49 34.71 -29.67 -14.15
C ARG A 49 34.88 -28.16 -14.26
N ALA A 50 34.66 -27.59 -15.45
CA ALA A 50 34.86 -26.16 -15.68
C ALA A 50 33.97 -25.26 -14.80
N VAL A 51 32.72 -25.66 -14.54
CA VAL A 51 31.83 -24.92 -13.64
C VAL A 51 32.22 -25.13 -12.18
N GLY A 52 32.57 -26.36 -11.78
CA GLY A 52 33.08 -26.66 -10.44
C GLY A 52 34.28 -25.78 -10.09
N ASP A 53 35.30 -25.77 -10.95
CA ASP A 53 36.53 -25.00 -10.77
C ASP A 53 36.25 -23.49 -10.69
N ARG A 54 35.40 -22.95 -11.58
CA ARG A 54 35.02 -21.52 -11.58
C ARG A 54 34.20 -21.13 -10.33
N SER A 55 33.36 -22.02 -9.83
CA SER A 55 32.51 -21.75 -8.66
C SER A 55 33.23 -21.92 -7.31
N GLY A 56 34.43 -22.50 -7.34
CA GLY A 56 35.22 -22.83 -6.15
C GLY A 56 34.57 -23.88 -5.26
N VAL A 57 33.71 -24.75 -5.81
CA VAL A 57 33.01 -25.80 -5.06
C VAL A 57 33.70 -27.14 -5.34
N ALA A 58 34.29 -27.75 -4.31
CA ALA A 58 34.92 -29.04 -4.42
C ALA A 58 33.88 -30.17 -4.57
N PRO A 59 34.21 -31.29 -5.25
CA PRO A 59 33.28 -32.41 -5.42
C PRO A 59 32.66 -32.91 -4.11
N LYS A 60 33.43 -32.94 -3.00
CA LYS A 60 32.98 -33.37 -1.67
C LYS A 60 31.94 -32.44 -1.02
N GLU A 61 31.83 -31.19 -1.48
CA GLU A 61 30.87 -30.22 -0.94
C GLU A 61 29.47 -30.38 -1.54
N LEU A 62 29.31 -31.23 -2.57
CA LEU A 62 28.01 -31.56 -3.14
C LEU A 62 27.27 -32.58 -2.26
N ALA A 63 26.13 -32.20 -1.69
CA ALA A 63 25.22 -33.11 -0.98
C ALA A 63 24.66 -34.17 -1.92
N PHE A 64 24.25 -33.73 -3.11
CA PHE A 64 23.61 -34.57 -4.11
C PHE A 64 23.75 -33.93 -5.50
N PHE A 65 23.33 -34.69 -6.50
CA PHE A 65 23.33 -34.27 -7.89
C PHE A 65 21.98 -34.55 -8.56
N GLU A 66 21.36 -33.49 -9.08
CA GLU A 66 20.18 -33.57 -9.91
C GLU A 66 20.60 -33.81 -11.37
N MET A 67 20.46 -35.06 -11.81
CA MET A 67 20.80 -35.53 -13.14
C MET A 67 19.82 -34.97 -14.18
N HIS A 68 20.24 -34.93 -15.44
CA HIS A 68 19.34 -34.79 -16.57
C HIS A 68 18.39 -36.00 -16.63
N GLY A 69 18.92 -37.22 -16.49
CA GLY A 69 18.19 -38.44 -16.11
C GLY A 69 16.85 -38.62 -16.83
N THR A 70 16.89 -38.84 -18.14
CA THR A 70 15.71 -38.96 -19.01
C THR A 70 15.17 -40.37 -19.10
N GLY A 71 15.88 -41.36 -18.54
CA GLY A 71 15.51 -42.77 -18.65
C GLY A 71 15.89 -43.38 -19.99
N THR A 72 16.75 -42.72 -20.77
CA THR A 72 17.09 -43.18 -22.12
C THR A 72 18.17 -44.28 -22.07
N PRO A 73 18.04 -45.35 -22.86
CA PRO A 73 19.01 -46.45 -22.89
C PRO A 73 20.45 -46.02 -23.18
N ALA A 74 20.64 -44.96 -23.98
CA ALA A 74 21.93 -44.43 -24.37
C ALA A 74 22.39 -43.25 -23.50
N GLY A 75 21.48 -42.35 -23.12
CA GLY A 75 21.84 -41.12 -22.41
C GLY A 75 22.20 -41.35 -20.95
N ASP A 76 21.44 -42.17 -20.22
CA ASP A 76 21.65 -42.36 -18.79
C ASP A 76 23.05 -42.95 -18.47
N PRO A 77 23.56 -43.98 -19.20
CA PRO A 77 24.94 -44.45 -18.98
C PRO A 77 26.01 -43.41 -19.30
N VAL A 78 25.82 -42.60 -20.35
CA VAL A 78 26.78 -41.55 -20.74
C VAL A 78 26.82 -40.44 -19.68
N GLU A 79 25.67 -39.99 -19.21
CA GLU A 79 25.60 -38.98 -18.16
C GLU A 79 26.19 -39.49 -16.84
N ALA A 80 25.83 -40.70 -16.41
CA ALA A 80 26.35 -41.28 -15.18
C ALA A 80 27.89 -41.43 -15.25
N ALA A 81 28.43 -41.86 -16.40
CA ALA A 81 29.88 -41.92 -16.60
C ALA A 81 30.53 -40.54 -16.47
N ALA A 82 29.96 -39.51 -17.09
CA ALA A 82 30.47 -38.14 -17.04
C ALA A 82 30.46 -37.55 -15.62
N VAL A 83 29.37 -37.75 -14.86
CA VAL A 83 29.26 -37.30 -13.47
C VAL A 83 30.19 -38.10 -12.55
N GLY A 84 30.32 -39.40 -12.76
CA GLY A 84 31.24 -40.26 -12.01
C GLY A 84 32.70 -39.84 -12.20
N GLU A 85 33.13 -39.58 -13.44
CA GLU A 85 34.49 -39.13 -13.76
C GLU A 85 34.78 -37.72 -13.21
N ALA A 86 33.84 -36.78 -13.41
CA ALA A 86 34.05 -35.38 -13.02
C ALA A 86 33.99 -35.16 -11.50
N LEU A 87 33.15 -35.94 -10.80
CA LEU A 87 32.80 -35.72 -9.40
C LEU A 87 32.89 -36.98 -8.55
N GLY A 88 32.16 -38.04 -8.89
CA GLY A 88 31.97 -39.22 -8.04
C GLY A 88 33.29 -39.83 -7.57
N GLN A 89 34.18 -40.17 -8.51
CA GLN A 89 35.48 -40.80 -8.23
C GLN A 89 36.46 -39.91 -7.45
N ARG A 90 36.14 -38.62 -7.28
CA ARG A 90 36.94 -37.64 -6.52
C ARG A 90 36.42 -37.43 -5.10
N ARG A 91 35.47 -38.26 -4.66
CA ARG A 91 34.83 -38.19 -3.35
C ARG A 91 35.15 -39.43 -2.50
N PRO A 92 35.17 -39.30 -1.16
CA PRO A 92 35.32 -40.45 -0.27
C PRO A 92 34.06 -41.33 -0.23
N GLU A 93 32.87 -40.71 -0.32
CA GLU A 93 31.57 -41.38 -0.24
C GLU A 93 30.82 -41.27 -1.58
N PRO A 94 30.00 -42.29 -1.94
CA PRO A 94 29.19 -42.25 -3.16
C PRO A 94 28.34 -40.99 -3.23
N LEU A 95 28.36 -40.31 -4.38
CA LEU A 95 27.54 -39.12 -4.62
C LEU A 95 26.07 -39.54 -4.77
N PRO A 96 25.15 -39.05 -3.92
CA PRO A 96 23.72 -39.26 -4.10
C PRO A 96 23.25 -38.57 -5.38
N ILE A 97 22.55 -39.30 -6.25
CA ILE A 97 22.00 -38.78 -7.50
C ILE A 97 20.49 -38.97 -7.56
N GLY A 98 19.81 -38.10 -8.30
CA GLY A 98 18.40 -38.28 -8.62
C GLY A 98 17.93 -37.46 -9.82
N SER A 99 16.68 -37.63 -10.21
CA SER A 99 16.05 -36.86 -11.29
C SER A 99 14.60 -36.56 -10.96
N VAL A 100 14.17 -35.30 -11.06
CA VAL A 100 12.77 -34.88 -10.87
C VAL A 100 11.84 -35.50 -11.91
N LYS A 101 12.39 -35.92 -13.07
CA LYS A 101 11.62 -36.47 -14.19
C LYS A 101 10.95 -37.79 -13.83
N THR A 102 11.48 -38.51 -12.83
CA THR A 102 10.82 -39.71 -12.31
C THR A 102 9.48 -39.42 -11.64
N ASN A 103 9.22 -38.17 -11.23
CA ASN A 103 8.01 -37.78 -10.53
C ASN A 103 7.00 -37.05 -11.44
N ILE A 104 7.51 -36.23 -12.37
CA ILE A 104 6.68 -35.30 -13.17
C ILE A 104 6.89 -35.40 -14.68
N GLY A 105 7.68 -36.39 -15.14
CA GLY A 105 8.02 -36.56 -16.55
C GLY A 105 9.04 -35.54 -17.08
N HIS A 106 9.32 -35.64 -18.37
CA HIS A 106 10.18 -34.70 -19.09
C HIS A 106 9.36 -33.49 -19.54
N LEU A 107 9.60 -32.32 -18.96
CA LEU A 107 8.84 -31.10 -19.25
C LEU A 107 9.44 -30.28 -20.41
N GLU A 108 10.19 -30.94 -21.28
CA GLU A 108 10.85 -30.33 -22.44
C GLU A 108 11.63 -29.06 -22.05
N PRO A 109 11.34 -27.83 -22.54
CA PRO A 109 12.14 -26.65 -22.20
C PRO A 109 12.07 -26.28 -20.71
N ALA A 110 11.07 -26.78 -19.97
CA ALA A 110 10.93 -26.54 -18.54
C ALA A 110 11.70 -27.55 -17.65
N SER A 111 12.32 -28.58 -18.24
CA SER A 111 12.99 -29.66 -17.50
C SER A 111 14.12 -29.16 -16.60
N GLY A 112 14.99 -28.27 -17.10
CA GLY A 112 16.08 -27.71 -16.28
C GLY A 112 15.56 -26.89 -15.09
N MET A 113 14.46 -26.16 -15.28
CA MET A 113 13.83 -25.38 -14.20
C MET A 113 13.17 -26.28 -13.15
N ALA A 114 12.60 -27.41 -13.54
CA ALA A 114 12.08 -28.38 -12.58
C ALA A 114 13.20 -28.94 -11.68
N GLY A 115 14.37 -29.27 -12.26
CA GLY A 115 15.54 -29.71 -11.51
C GLY A 115 16.05 -28.63 -10.55
N LEU A 116 16.08 -27.37 -10.99
CA LEU A 116 16.46 -26.22 -10.16
C LEU A 116 15.50 -25.99 -8.99
N ILE A 117 14.19 -26.10 -9.22
CA ILE A 117 13.16 -25.96 -8.18
C ILE A 117 13.26 -27.11 -7.16
N LYS A 118 13.35 -28.38 -7.62
CA LYS A 118 13.58 -29.54 -6.75
C LYS A 118 14.81 -29.32 -5.88
N THR A 119 15.91 -28.91 -6.51
CA THR A 119 17.20 -28.72 -5.82
C THR A 119 17.12 -27.62 -4.77
N THR A 120 16.49 -26.50 -5.10
CA THR A 120 16.26 -25.39 -4.15
C THR A 120 15.42 -25.85 -2.96
N LEU A 121 14.32 -26.57 -3.21
CA LEU A 121 13.45 -27.09 -2.14
C LEU A 121 14.17 -28.13 -1.28
N ALA A 122 14.98 -29.00 -1.89
CA ALA A 122 15.75 -30.00 -1.17
C ALA A 122 16.78 -29.36 -0.22
N LEU A 123 17.51 -28.34 -0.68
CA LEU A 123 18.46 -27.59 0.15
C LEU A 123 17.75 -26.81 1.27
N GLU A 124 16.61 -26.17 0.97
CA GLU A 124 15.83 -25.40 1.95
C GLU A 124 15.20 -26.28 3.04
N LYS A 125 14.63 -27.42 2.64
CA LYS A 125 14.01 -28.39 3.55
C LYS A 125 15.01 -29.35 4.18
N ARG A 126 16.26 -29.34 3.70
CA ARG A 126 17.35 -30.21 4.10
C ARG A 126 17.04 -31.70 3.91
N THR A 127 16.38 -31.99 2.80
CA THR A 127 15.86 -33.33 2.50
C THR A 127 15.97 -33.62 1.01
N LEU A 128 16.60 -34.74 0.65
CA LEU A 128 16.66 -35.25 -0.71
C LEU A 128 15.49 -36.21 -0.96
N PRO A 129 14.52 -35.86 -1.83
CA PRO A 129 13.42 -36.76 -2.17
C PRO A 129 13.90 -37.93 -3.05
N PRO A 130 13.25 -39.10 -2.94
CA PRO A 130 13.62 -40.28 -3.72
C PRO A 130 13.33 -40.09 -5.21
N SER A 131 14.18 -40.67 -6.05
CA SER A 131 13.89 -40.90 -7.47
C SER A 131 13.08 -42.18 -7.61
N LEU A 132 11.95 -42.08 -8.31
CA LEU A 132 11.00 -43.19 -8.48
C LEU A 132 11.46 -44.15 -9.57
N HIS A 133 10.80 -45.31 -9.65
CA HIS A 133 11.00 -46.33 -10.71
C HIS A 133 12.42 -46.92 -10.79
N CYS A 134 13.17 -46.90 -9.69
CA CYS A 134 14.51 -47.49 -9.59
C CYS A 134 14.53 -48.68 -8.60
N GLU A 135 13.70 -49.69 -8.84
CA GLU A 135 13.74 -50.94 -8.06
C GLU A 135 15.05 -51.69 -8.32
N SER A 136 15.33 -51.96 -9.60
CA SER A 136 16.61 -52.52 -10.07
C SER A 136 17.42 -51.42 -10.79
N PRO A 137 18.66 -51.11 -10.37
CA PRO A 137 19.48 -50.13 -11.06
C PRO A 137 19.86 -50.61 -12.47
N ASN A 138 20.02 -49.70 -13.43
CA ASN A 138 20.38 -50.03 -14.80
C ASN A 138 21.76 -50.74 -14.84
N PRO A 139 21.84 -52.00 -15.30
CA PRO A 139 23.09 -52.77 -15.26
C PRO A 139 24.18 -52.24 -16.19
N ARG A 140 23.83 -51.35 -17.14
CA ARG A 140 24.79 -50.66 -18.01
C ARG A 140 25.53 -49.51 -17.29
N ILE A 141 25.12 -49.17 -16.07
CA ILE A 141 25.74 -48.12 -15.27
C ILE A 141 26.54 -48.77 -14.14
N PRO A 142 27.88 -48.71 -14.15
CA PRO A 142 28.70 -49.29 -13.09
C PRO A 142 28.76 -48.35 -11.87
N PHE A 143 27.64 -48.25 -11.14
CA PHE A 143 27.45 -47.31 -10.01
C PHE A 143 28.59 -47.31 -8.99
N ASP A 144 29.03 -48.49 -8.55
CA ASP A 144 30.11 -48.62 -7.56
C ASP A 144 31.44 -48.06 -8.10
N ARG A 145 31.79 -48.36 -9.36
CA ARG A 145 33.01 -47.84 -10.00
C ARG A 145 32.96 -46.33 -10.25
N LEU A 146 31.76 -45.80 -10.50
CA LEU A 146 31.53 -44.37 -10.70
C LEU A 146 31.40 -43.61 -9.37
N ASN A 147 31.35 -44.34 -8.25
CA ASN A 147 31.09 -43.82 -6.91
C ASN A 147 29.81 -42.96 -6.88
N LEU A 148 28.73 -43.51 -7.45
CA LEU A 148 27.40 -42.88 -7.53
C LEU A 148 26.36 -43.79 -6.88
N ARG A 149 25.33 -43.20 -6.27
CA ARG A 149 24.19 -43.96 -5.74
C ARG A 149 22.88 -43.23 -6.00
N VAL A 150 21.89 -43.93 -6.53
CA VAL A 150 20.53 -43.37 -6.71
C VAL A 150 19.85 -43.21 -5.34
N ALA A 151 19.32 -42.03 -5.06
CA ALA A 151 18.49 -41.77 -3.89
C ALA A 151 17.12 -42.45 -4.07
N ARG A 152 16.87 -43.53 -3.31
CA ARG A 152 15.64 -44.36 -3.41
C ARG A 152 14.70 -44.17 -2.23
N THR A 153 15.19 -43.59 -1.15
CA THR A 153 14.43 -43.23 0.05
C THR A 153 14.57 -41.75 0.31
N LEU A 154 13.77 -41.23 1.25
CA LEU A 154 13.91 -39.86 1.73
C LEU A 154 15.17 -39.76 2.59
N GLU A 155 16.10 -38.86 2.25
CA GLU A 155 17.38 -38.74 2.94
C GLU A 155 17.58 -37.32 3.49
N THR A 156 18.22 -37.18 4.65
CA THR A 156 18.54 -35.86 5.25
C THR A 156 19.85 -35.31 4.69
N ILE A 157 19.85 -34.03 4.33
CA ILE A 157 21.03 -33.30 3.82
C ILE A 157 21.76 -32.60 4.98
N ALA A 158 23.09 -32.71 5.03
CA ALA A 158 23.89 -32.12 6.09
C ALA A 158 24.01 -30.58 5.93
N PRO A 159 24.37 -29.82 6.99
CA PRO A 159 24.38 -28.35 6.89
C PRO A 159 25.49 -27.86 5.98
N GLY A 160 25.19 -26.89 5.10
CA GLY A 160 26.22 -26.20 4.32
C GLY A 160 26.63 -26.88 3.01
N GLU A 161 25.88 -27.85 2.52
CA GLU A 161 26.21 -28.59 1.30
C GLU A 161 25.62 -27.95 0.04
N CYS A 162 26.37 -27.95 -1.06
CA CYS A 162 25.94 -27.51 -2.38
C CYS A 162 25.24 -28.65 -3.15
N ALA A 163 24.63 -28.36 -4.29
CA ALA A 163 24.07 -29.39 -5.17
C ALA A 163 24.32 -29.03 -6.65
N GLY A 164 24.62 -30.06 -7.45
CA GLY A 164 24.81 -29.93 -8.90
C GLY A 164 23.53 -30.24 -9.67
N ILE A 165 23.32 -29.59 -10.81
CA ILE A 165 22.17 -29.80 -11.68
C ILE A 165 22.63 -29.90 -13.13
N ASN A 166 22.17 -30.91 -13.86
CA ASN A 166 22.34 -31.03 -15.31
C ASN A 166 21.04 -30.86 -16.07
N SER A 167 21.14 -30.30 -17.28
CA SER A 167 20.09 -30.36 -18.29
C SER A 167 20.72 -30.36 -19.68
N PHE A 168 20.46 -31.41 -20.45
CA PHE A 168 21.04 -31.61 -21.77
C PHE A 168 19.96 -31.59 -22.85
N GLY A 169 20.17 -30.79 -23.90
CA GLY A 169 19.25 -30.70 -25.02
C GLY A 169 19.57 -31.77 -26.08
N PHE A 170 18.55 -32.29 -26.75
CA PHE A 170 18.73 -33.32 -27.78
C PHE A 170 19.71 -32.90 -28.90
N GLY A 171 19.83 -31.60 -29.20
CA GLY A 171 20.78 -31.08 -30.20
C GLY A 171 22.22 -30.97 -29.70
N GLY A 172 22.55 -31.56 -28.55
CA GLY A 172 23.90 -31.57 -27.99
C GLY A 172 24.33 -30.26 -27.32
N THR A 173 23.39 -29.43 -26.86
CA THR A 173 23.69 -28.28 -25.99
C THR A 173 23.52 -28.70 -24.54
N ASN A 174 24.57 -28.55 -23.72
CA ASN A 174 24.56 -28.96 -22.34
C ASN A 174 24.55 -27.75 -21.41
N ALA A 175 23.81 -27.83 -20.30
CA ALA A 175 23.83 -26.86 -19.22
C ALA A 175 24.11 -27.54 -17.88
N HIS A 176 24.94 -26.89 -17.06
CA HIS A 176 25.24 -27.32 -15.70
C HIS A 176 25.18 -26.13 -14.74
N ALA A 177 24.67 -26.36 -13.53
CA ALA A 177 24.58 -25.35 -12.47
C ALA A 177 24.93 -25.93 -11.10
N ILE A 178 25.51 -25.10 -10.24
CA ILE A 178 25.79 -25.44 -8.83
C ILE A 178 25.03 -24.46 -7.93
N LEU A 179 24.21 -25.00 -7.03
CA LEU A 179 23.45 -24.25 -6.04
C LEU A 179 24.05 -24.44 -4.64
N ALA A 180 24.00 -23.39 -3.83
CA ALA A 180 24.29 -23.40 -2.42
C ALA A 180 23.05 -22.96 -1.61
N PRO A 181 22.93 -23.36 -0.33
CA PRO A 181 21.90 -22.84 0.56
C PRO A 181 22.01 -21.32 0.73
N PRO A 182 20.92 -20.64 1.13
CA PRO A 182 20.97 -19.22 1.40
C PRO A 182 21.92 -18.93 2.58
N PRO A 183 22.53 -17.73 2.65
CA PRO A 183 23.33 -17.33 3.80
C PRO A 183 22.52 -17.44 5.10
N GLN A 184 23.11 -17.99 6.16
CA GLN A 184 22.47 -17.97 7.47
C GLN A 184 22.36 -16.51 7.94
N LYS A 185 21.14 -16.00 8.04
CA LYS A 185 20.90 -14.76 8.79
C LYS A 185 21.12 -15.08 10.26
N SER A 186 22.06 -14.39 10.91
CA SER A 186 22.14 -14.35 12.36
C SER A 186 20.78 -13.90 12.89
N ALA A 187 20.17 -14.67 13.79
CA ALA A 187 18.87 -14.36 14.39
C ALA A 187 18.91 -13.14 15.35
N ASN A 188 19.79 -12.18 15.10
CA ASN A 188 19.87 -10.91 15.81
C ASN A 188 18.94 -9.89 15.15
N GLY A 189 17.65 -10.15 15.24
CA GLY A 189 16.61 -9.15 15.02
C GLY A 189 15.83 -9.01 16.30
N ALA A 190 16.36 -8.25 17.26
CA ALA A 190 15.57 -7.83 18.42
C ALA A 190 14.26 -7.24 17.89
N ALA A 191 13.13 -7.66 18.47
CA ALA A 191 11.84 -7.04 18.18
C ALA A 191 11.99 -5.54 18.43
N MET A 192 11.94 -4.75 17.37
CA MET A 192 11.78 -3.30 17.54
C MET A 192 10.44 -3.11 18.24
N PRO A 193 10.41 -2.44 19.40
CA PRO A 193 9.15 -2.11 20.06
C PRO A 193 8.42 -1.09 19.18
N GLY A 194 7.48 -1.58 18.39
CA GLY A 194 6.38 -0.79 17.85
C GLY A 194 5.13 -1.33 18.53
N ASP A 195 4.50 -0.51 19.36
CA ASP A 195 3.53 -0.90 20.41
C ASP A 195 2.17 -1.42 19.90
N GLY A 196 2.10 -2.10 18.74
CA GLY A 196 0.84 -2.63 18.24
C GLY A 196 0.95 -3.72 17.18
N PHE A 197 -0.01 -4.64 17.22
CA PHE A 197 -0.25 -5.62 16.17
C PHE A 197 -0.57 -4.89 14.84
N PRO A 198 0.16 -5.17 13.73
CA PRO A 198 -0.12 -4.52 12.45
C PRO A 198 -1.48 -4.97 11.92
N PRO A 199 -2.22 -4.12 11.19
CA PRO A 199 -3.44 -4.55 10.55
C PRO A 199 -3.10 -5.38 9.31
N LEU A 200 -3.99 -6.28 8.94
CA LEU A 200 -3.84 -6.99 7.67
C LEU A 200 -4.28 -6.08 6.53
N VAL A 201 -3.39 -5.79 5.60
CA VAL A 201 -3.68 -5.08 4.34
C VAL A 201 -3.62 -6.07 3.18
N VAL A 202 -4.69 -6.13 2.39
CA VAL A 202 -4.77 -7.01 1.23
C VAL A 202 -5.41 -6.28 0.06
N SER A 203 -4.98 -6.62 -1.15
CA SER A 203 -5.53 -6.01 -2.35
C SER A 203 -5.64 -7.00 -3.49
N ALA A 204 -6.56 -6.73 -4.40
CA ALA A 204 -6.74 -7.49 -5.63
C ALA A 204 -7.23 -6.59 -6.77
N ARG A 205 -7.19 -7.10 -8.01
CA ARG A 205 -7.68 -6.34 -9.17
C ARG A 205 -9.20 -6.32 -9.26
N THR A 206 -9.88 -7.31 -8.68
CA THR A 206 -11.34 -7.45 -8.69
C THR A 206 -11.86 -7.81 -7.31
N GLU A 207 -13.13 -7.51 -7.03
CA GLU A 207 -13.77 -7.87 -5.76
C GLU A 207 -13.80 -9.40 -5.56
N ALA A 208 -14.01 -10.16 -6.63
CA ALA A 208 -14.00 -11.63 -6.60
C ALA A 208 -12.62 -12.17 -6.15
N SER A 209 -11.54 -11.68 -6.77
CA SER A 209 -10.18 -12.02 -6.33
C SER A 209 -9.92 -11.58 -4.88
N LEU A 210 -10.44 -10.44 -4.44
CA LEU A 210 -10.25 -9.96 -3.06
C LEU A 210 -10.91 -10.89 -2.04
N ARG A 211 -12.13 -11.37 -2.33
CA ARG A 211 -12.84 -12.34 -1.47
C ARG A 211 -12.14 -13.70 -1.44
N GLU A 212 -11.65 -14.20 -2.58
CA GLU A 212 -10.85 -15.43 -2.60
C GLU A 212 -9.54 -15.29 -1.84
N LEU A 213 -8.90 -14.11 -1.93
CA LEU A 213 -7.66 -13.83 -1.21
C LEU A 213 -7.93 -13.79 0.30
N ALA A 214 -9.04 -13.21 0.73
CA ALA A 214 -9.49 -13.23 2.13
C ALA A 214 -9.67 -14.67 2.65
N ARG A 215 -10.28 -15.57 1.86
CA ARG A 215 -10.36 -17.01 2.20
C ARG A 215 -8.98 -17.67 2.29
N GLY A 216 -8.06 -17.30 1.39
CA GLY A 216 -6.66 -17.73 1.43
C GLY A 216 -5.96 -17.32 2.73
N TRP A 217 -6.23 -16.10 3.20
CA TRP A 217 -5.73 -15.59 4.47
C TRP A 217 -6.31 -16.34 5.68
N GLN A 218 -7.60 -16.67 5.68
CA GLN A 218 -8.18 -17.49 6.75
C GLN A 218 -7.49 -18.84 6.87
N ARG A 219 -7.26 -19.54 5.75
CA ARG A 219 -6.52 -20.81 5.73
C ARG A 219 -5.08 -20.64 6.24
N THR A 220 -4.42 -19.56 5.81
CA THR A 220 -3.05 -19.24 6.23
C THR A 220 -2.99 -19.05 7.75
N LEU A 221 -3.86 -18.21 8.30
CA LEU A 221 -3.94 -17.93 9.74
C LEU A 221 -4.32 -19.15 10.58
N ALA A 222 -5.12 -20.07 10.05
CA ALA A 222 -5.46 -21.32 10.73
C ALA A 222 -4.30 -22.33 10.75
N SER A 223 -3.41 -22.30 9.74
CA SER A 223 -2.30 -23.26 9.60
C SER A 223 -0.99 -22.79 10.22
N GLU A 224 -0.83 -21.48 10.43
CA GLU A 224 0.42 -20.87 10.86
C GLU A 224 0.45 -20.59 12.36
N ALA A 225 1.62 -20.69 12.97
CA ALA A 225 1.79 -20.34 14.38
C ALA A 225 1.51 -18.83 14.60
N ALA A 226 0.72 -18.48 15.62
CA ALA A 226 0.31 -17.09 15.90
C ALA A 226 1.50 -16.11 16.01
N ALA A 227 2.66 -16.58 16.49
CA ALA A 227 3.89 -15.79 16.58
C ALA A 227 4.43 -15.33 15.21
N ARG A 228 4.09 -16.02 14.11
CA ARG A 228 4.49 -15.65 12.74
C ARG A 228 3.57 -14.58 12.12
N THR A 229 2.35 -14.41 12.64
CA THR A 229 1.32 -13.55 12.03
C THR A 229 1.78 -12.11 11.78
N PRO A 230 2.44 -11.41 12.73
CA PRO A 230 2.92 -10.05 12.47
C PRO A 230 3.91 -9.98 11.29
N ALA A 231 4.79 -10.99 11.13
CA ALA A 231 5.73 -11.03 10.02
C ALA A 231 5.03 -11.30 8.68
N LEU A 232 3.97 -12.12 8.67
CA LEU A 232 3.15 -12.35 7.49
C LEU A 232 2.41 -11.07 7.07
N PHE A 233 1.81 -10.33 8.01
CA PHE A 233 1.09 -9.10 7.70
C PHE A 233 2.04 -8.02 7.17
N ARG A 234 3.25 -7.92 7.71
CA ARG A 234 4.30 -7.06 7.15
C ARG A 234 4.80 -7.53 5.79
N GLY A 235 4.78 -8.85 5.52
CA GLY A 235 5.02 -9.41 4.20
C GLY A 235 3.93 -9.02 3.21
N ALA A 236 2.66 -9.08 3.62
CA ALA A 236 1.52 -8.64 2.83
C ALA A 236 1.62 -7.14 2.51
N ALA A 237 1.97 -6.32 3.50
CA ALA A 237 2.06 -4.88 3.35
C ALA A 237 3.22 -4.42 2.44
N ARG A 238 4.41 -5.05 2.55
CA ARG A 238 5.65 -4.52 1.95
C ARG A 238 6.24 -5.39 0.84
N ARG A 239 5.68 -6.57 0.57
CA ARG A 239 6.18 -7.56 -0.40
C ARG A 239 5.08 -8.07 -1.33
N ARG A 240 4.00 -7.30 -1.47
CA ARG A 240 2.92 -7.50 -2.45
C ARG A 240 2.60 -6.17 -3.10
N ASP A 241 2.09 -6.25 -4.33
CA ASP A 241 1.56 -5.09 -5.02
C ASP A 241 0.23 -4.66 -4.37
N HIS A 242 -0.01 -3.34 -4.38
CA HIS A 242 -1.26 -2.75 -3.89
C HIS A 242 -2.19 -2.41 -5.06
N HIS A 243 -3.08 -3.35 -5.38
CA HIS A 243 -4.08 -3.23 -6.43
C HIS A 243 -5.27 -2.34 -6.03
N PRO A 244 -6.19 -2.01 -6.98
CA PRO A 244 -7.28 -1.08 -6.73
C PRO A 244 -8.29 -1.52 -5.68
N GLN A 245 -8.71 -2.79 -5.67
CA GLN A 245 -9.65 -3.29 -4.66
C GLN A 245 -8.87 -3.60 -3.39
N ARG A 246 -9.09 -2.84 -2.32
CA ARG A 246 -8.31 -2.92 -1.08
C ARG A 246 -9.21 -3.25 0.11
N LEU A 247 -8.69 -4.09 0.99
CA LEU A 247 -9.30 -4.47 2.25
C LEU A 247 -8.27 -4.31 3.37
N VAL A 248 -8.67 -3.66 4.45
CA VAL A 248 -7.91 -3.57 5.69
C VAL A 248 -8.70 -4.22 6.81
N VAL A 249 -8.06 -5.13 7.54
CA VAL A 249 -8.65 -5.77 8.72
C VAL A 249 -7.94 -5.24 9.97
N LEU A 250 -8.71 -4.56 10.81
CA LEU A 250 -8.24 -4.00 12.08
C LEU A 250 -8.47 -5.04 13.18
N GLY A 251 -7.60 -6.05 13.24
CA GLY A 251 -7.63 -7.07 14.28
C GLY A 251 -6.75 -6.71 15.48
N ALA A 252 -7.17 -7.08 16.69
CA ALA A 252 -6.34 -7.00 17.89
C ALA A 252 -5.22 -8.06 17.87
N ASP A 253 -5.51 -9.23 17.29
CA ASP A 253 -4.59 -10.35 17.14
C ASP A 253 -4.95 -11.21 15.90
N ALA A 254 -4.27 -12.35 15.77
CA ALA A 254 -4.47 -13.28 14.65
C ALA A 254 -5.87 -13.91 14.64
N ALA A 255 -6.44 -14.23 15.81
CA ALA A 255 -7.73 -14.88 15.93
C ALA A 255 -8.87 -13.91 15.61
N ASP A 256 -8.80 -12.69 16.16
CA ASP A 256 -9.75 -11.61 15.85
C ASP A 256 -9.69 -11.23 14.36
N THR A 257 -8.49 -11.17 13.77
CA THR A 257 -8.34 -10.95 12.32
C THR A 257 -8.99 -12.06 11.50
N ALA A 258 -8.79 -13.32 11.88
CA ALA A 258 -9.37 -14.46 11.17
C ALA A 258 -10.91 -14.48 11.27
N ALA A 259 -11.47 -14.11 12.42
CA ALA A 259 -12.91 -13.98 12.63
C ALA A 259 -13.51 -12.90 11.72
N LYS A 260 -12.93 -11.68 11.72
CA LYS A 260 -13.36 -10.57 10.86
C LYS A 260 -13.26 -10.88 9.37
N LEU A 261 -12.23 -11.64 8.95
CA LEU A 261 -12.14 -12.15 7.58
C LEU A 261 -13.28 -13.14 7.27
N GLY A 262 -13.68 -13.96 8.24
CA GLY A 262 -14.80 -14.89 8.11
C GLY A 262 -16.13 -14.19 7.92
N ASP A 263 -16.40 -13.18 8.74
CA ASP A 263 -17.59 -12.33 8.61
C ASP A 263 -17.63 -11.67 7.24
N PHE A 264 -16.51 -11.09 6.79
CA PHE A 264 -16.40 -10.47 5.48
C PHE A 264 -16.67 -11.45 4.32
N VAL A 265 -16.13 -12.66 4.40
CA VAL A 265 -16.36 -13.71 3.41
C VAL A 265 -17.82 -14.18 3.41
N ALA A 266 -18.47 -14.19 4.58
CA ALA A 266 -19.89 -14.52 4.74
C ALA A 266 -20.84 -13.39 4.31
N GLY A 267 -20.30 -12.22 3.93
CA GLY A 267 -21.08 -11.07 3.46
C GLY A 267 -21.30 -9.98 4.52
N ASP A 268 -20.78 -10.15 5.73
CA ASP A 268 -20.82 -9.16 6.80
C ASP A 268 -19.52 -8.33 6.81
N GLY A 269 -19.61 -7.09 6.32
CA GLY A 269 -18.47 -6.17 6.26
C GLY A 269 -18.11 -5.50 7.59
N ARG A 270 -18.74 -5.86 8.72
CA ARG A 270 -18.41 -5.26 10.02
C ARG A 270 -16.96 -5.62 10.43
N GLY A 271 -16.25 -4.65 11.00
CA GLY A 271 -14.87 -4.85 11.47
C GLY A 271 -13.78 -4.84 10.38
N VAL A 272 -14.14 -4.64 9.11
CA VAL A 272 -13.20 -4.44 8.01
C VAL A 272 -13.44 -3.13 7.28
N VAL A 273 -12.41 -2.59 6.65
CA VAL A 273 -12.50 -1.41 5.80
C VAL A 273 -12.23 -1.82 4.36
N LEU A 274 -13.23 -1.68 3.50
CA LEU A 274 -13.18 -2.01 2.07
C LEU A 274 -13.24 -0.72 1.25
N GLY A 275 -12.49 -0.66 0.16
CA GLY A 275 -12.60 0.43 -0.80
C GLY A 275 -11.88 0.15 -2.11
N SER A 276 -12.14 1.03 -3.08
CA SER A 276 -11.45 1.04 -4.36
C SER A 276 -10.58 2.28 -4.45
N ALA A 277 -9.28 2.06 -4.64
CA ALA A 277 -8.26 3.08 -4.68
C ALA A 277 -8.35 3.95 -5.94
N SER A 278 -8.27 5.27 -5.75
CA SER A 278 -7.97 6.20 -6.84
C SER A 278 -6.51 6.02 -7.24
N ARG A 279 -6.25 5.63 -8.50
CA ARG A 279 -4.88 5.45 -8.99
C ARG A 279 -4.16 6.79 -9.02
N ASP A 280 -2.92 6.82 -8.55
CA ASP A 280 -2.00 7.95 -8.64
C ASP A 280 -2.49 9.27 -7.98
N GLY A 281 -3.55 9.18 -7.17
CA GLY A 281 -4.15 10.31 -6.49
C GLY A 281 -3.37 10.75 -5.26
N LYS A 282 -2.91 12.01 -5.22
CA LYS A 282 -2.29 12.56 -4.02
C LYS A 282 -3.34 12.79 -2.92
N LEU A 283 -2.91 12.62 -1.66
CA LEU A 283 -3.70 12.94 -0.48
C LEU A 283 -3.45 14.40 -0.06
N ALA A 284 -4.52 15.13 0.24
CA ALA A 284 -4.47 16.48 0.79
C ALA A 284 -5.25 16.59 2.11
N PHE A 285 -4.71 17.37 3.05
CA PHE A 285 -5.38 17.72 4.30
C PHE A 285 -6.14 19.04 4.15
N VAL A 286 -7.40 19.03 4.56
CA VAL A 286 -8.29 20.19 4.49
C VAL A 286 -8.74 20.53 5.92
N PHE A 287 -8.34 21.68 6.44
CA PHE A 287 -8.59 22.05 7.83
C PHE A 287 -9.87 22.86 7.93
N SER A 288 -10.84 22.36 8.70
CA SER A 288 -12.11 23.04 8.90
C SER A 288 -11.96 24.35 9.69
N GLY A 289 -12.83 25.31 9.41
CA GLY A 289 -12.93 26.57 10.14
C GLY A 289 -13.98 26.53 11.24
N ASN A 290 -14.42 27.71 11.67
CA ASN A 290 -15.54 27.84 12.61
C ASN A 290 -16.82 27.20 12.05
N GLY A 291 -17.59 26.57 12.94
CA GLY A 291 -18.83 25.83 12.62
C GLY A 291 -18.69 24.31 12.74
N ALA A 292 -17.46 23.79 12.83
CA ALA A 292 -17.21 22.38 13.09
C ALA A 292 -17.32 21.99 14.57
N GLN A 293 -17.23 22.96 15.49
CA GLN A 293 -17.26 22.71 16.93
C GLN A 293 -18.65 22.27 17.44
N TRP A 294 -18.64 21.47 18.50
CA TRP A 294 -19.84 21.01 19.21
C TRP A 294 -19.48 20.57 20.64
N PRO A 295 -20.44 20.57 21.59
CA PRO A 295 -20.19 20.09 22.96
C PRO A 295 -19.66 18.66 22.98
N ALA A 296 -18.62 18.36 23.76
CA ALA A 296 -17.95 17.05 23.82
C ALA A 296 -17.17 16.62 22.55
N MET A 297 -16.90 17.54 21.62
CA MET A 297 -16.02 17.26 20.49
C MET A 297 -14.66 16.69 20.92
N ALA A 298 -14.19 15.66 20.21
CA ALA A 298 -12.94 14.93 20.45
C ALA A 298 -12.80 14.24 21.82
N GLN A 299 -13.82 14.28 22.70
CA GLN A 299 -13.75 13.68 24.03
C GLN A 299 -13.62 12.15 23.98
N SER A 300 -14.38 11.48 23.10
CA SER A 300 -14.26 10.02 22.91
C SER A 300 -12.87 9.63 22.38
N ALA A 301 -12.39 10.33 21.35
CA ALA A 301 -11.05 10.15 20.81
C ALA A 301 -9.95 10.39 21.86
N TYR A 302 -10.12 11.41 22.71
CA TYR A 302 -9.23 11.68 23.85
C TYR A 302 -9.25 10.53 24.86
N ARG A 303 -10.39 9.95 25.19
CA ARG A 303 -10.45 8.79 26.11
C ARG A 303 -9.85 7.53 25.49
N ALA A 304 -10.10 7.26 24.21
CA ALA A 304 -9.74 6.02 23.55
C ALA A 304 -8.26 5.97 23.08
N SER A 305 -7.71 7.09 22.60
CA SER A 305 -6.41 7.12 21.93
C SER A 305 -5.32 7.79 22.77
N ALA A 306 -4.35 6.99 23.25
CA ALA A 306 -3.20 7.50 24.01
C ALA A 306 -2.32 8.45 23.18
N ALA A 307 -2.13 8.16 21.89
CA ALA A 307 -1.36 9.00 20.97
C ALA A 307 -2.03 10.37 20.79
N PHE A 308 -3.36 10.39 20.65
CA PHE A 308 -4.12 11.64 20.55
C PHE A 308 -4.04 12.46 21.84
N ARG A 309 -4.19 11.84 23.02
CA ARG A 309 -4.00 12.54 24.30
C ARG A 309 -2.64 13.20 24.41
N LYS A 310 -1.58 12.47 24.05
CA LYS A 310 -0.21 13.00 24.06
C LYS A 310 -0.10 14.23 23.15
N ALA A 311 -0.60 14.13 21.92
CA ALA A 311 -0.57 15.24 20.97
C ALA A 311 -1.39 16.45 21.44
N ILE A 312 -2.53 16.23 22.09
CA ILE A 312 -3.31 17.30 22.73
C ILE A 312 -2.53 17.94 23.88
N GLY A 313 -1.81 17.16 24.68
CA GLY A 313 -0.93 17.70 25.73
C GLY A 313 0.20 18.59 25.19
N GLU A 314 0.78 18.23 24.03
CA GLU A 314 1.78 19.06 23.35
C GLU A 314 1.17 20.38 22.82
N ALA A 315 -0.02 20.31 22.22
CA ALA A 315 -0.76 21.51 21.80
C ALA A 315 -1.16 22.39 23.00
N ASP A 316 -1.58 21.79 24.10
CA ASP A 316 -1.90 22.49 25.35
C ASP A 316 -0.70 23.25 25.89
N ALA A 317 0.47 22.61 25.97
CA ALA A 317 1.69 23.24 26.44
C ALA A 317 2.08 24.49 25.61
N ALA A 318 1.84 24.47 24.30
CA ALA A 318 2.08 25.61 23.42
C ALA A 318 1.04 26.73 23.58
N LEU A 319 -0.23 26.37 23.85
CA LEU A 319 -1.33 27.33 23.96
C LEU A 319 -1.46 27.95 25.36
N ARG A 320 -1.17 27.18 26.42
CA ARG A 320 -1.43 27.55 27.82
C ARG A 320 -0.81 28.89 28.25
N PRO A 321 0.44 29.23 27.88
CA PRO A 321 1.01 30.56 28.19
C PRO A 321 0.19 31.69 27.57
N GLY A 322 -0.33 31.44 26.36
CA GLY A 322 -1.15 32.36 25.61
C GLY A 322 -2.60 32.37 26.04
N LEU A 323 -3.18 31.31 26.61
CA LEU A 323 -4.62 31.26 26.95
C LEU A 323 -4.91 31.56 28.42
N GLY A 324 -4.03 31.15 29.34
CA GLY A 324 -4.26 31.18 30.78
C GLY A 324 -5.16 30.04 31.30
N TRP A 325 -5.56 29.11 30.42
CA TRP A 325 -6.34 27.92 30.75
C TRP A 325 -5.91 26.74 29.84
N SER A 326 -6.30 25.52 30.21
CA SER A 326 -5.90 24.30 29.49
C SER A 326 -6.98 23.82 28.51
N VAL A 327 -6.60 23.63 27.25
CA VAL A 327 -7.44 22.96 26.23
C VAL A 327 -7.58 21.47 26.53
N ALA A 328 -6.55 20.82 27.07
CA ALA A 328 -6.58 19.41 27.42
C ALA A 328 -7.62 19.13 28.52
N GLU A 329 -7.59 19.93 29.60
CA GLU A 329 -8.58 19.84 30.69
C GLU A 329 -10.00 20.04 30.16
N LEU A 330 -10.23 20.99 29.23
CA LEU A 330 -11.54 21.22 28.63
C LEU A 330 -12.04 20.09 27.72
N ILE A 331 -11.17 19.45 26.95
CA ILE A 331 -11.54 18.28 26.14
C ILE A 331 -11.87 17.11 27.06
N GLU A 332 -11.09 16.91 28.12
CA GLU A 332 -11.28 15.84 29.10
C GLU A 332 -12.58 15.99 29.88
N SER A 333 -12.80 17.16 30.51
CA SER A 333 -13.99 17.45 31.32
C SER A 333 -15.26 17.67 30.48
N GLY A 334 -15.08 18.00 29.20
CA GLY A 334 -16.14 18.50 28.33
C GLY A 334 -16.30 20.02 28.45
N VAL A 335 -16.89 20.62 27.41
CA VAL A 335 -17.08 22.06 27.29
C VAL A 335 -18.56 22.37 27.17
N ALA A 336 -19.06 23.23 28.06
CA ALA A 336 -20.43 23.74 28.03
C ALA A 336 -20.67 24.53 26.73
N ALA A 337 -21.89 24.41 26.17
CA ALA A 337 -22.23 25.02 24.89
C ALA A 337 -22.05 26.55 24.91
N GLU A 338 -22.37 27.19 26.03
CA GLU A 338 -22.29 28.63 26.25
C GLU A 338 -20.84 29.13 26.17
N ARG A 339 -19.88 28.31 26.59
CA ARG A 339 -18.45 28.63 26.46
C ARG A 339 -17.95 28.46 25.04
N LEU A 340 -18.51 27.52 24.27
CA LEU A 340 -18.13 27.29 22.87
C LEU A 340 -18.61 28.38 21.91
N VAL A 341 -19.51 29.28 22.34
CA VAL A 341 -19.90 30.44 21.52
C VAL A 341 -18.77 31.49 21.48
N ARG A 342 -17.89 31.50 22.48
CA ARG A 342 -16.75 32.43 22.53
C ARG A 342 -15.66 32.05 21.54
N ALA A 343 -15.22 32.99 20.71
CA ALA A 343 -14.16 32.80 19.73
C ALA A 343 -12.83 32.45 20.41
N ASP A 344 -12.52 33.11 21.54
CA ASP A 344 -11.32 32.88 22.34
C ASP A 344 -11.28 31.52 23.07
N VAL A 345 -12.36 30.72 22.98
CA VAL A 345 -12.42 29.34 23.47
C VAL A 345 -12.53 28.35 22.30
N ALA A 346 -13.46 28.58 21.37
CA ALA A 346 -13.73 27.66 20.28
C ALA A 346 -12.57 27.49 19.30
N GLN A 347 -11.89 28.59 18.94
CA GLN A 347 -10.80 28.55 17.95
C GLN A 347 -9.56 27.82 18.47
N PRO A 348 -9.05 28.09 19.70
CA PRO A 348 -7.93 27.33 20.24
C PRO A 348 -8.24 25.84 20.45
N LEU A 349 -9.48 25.50 20.85
CA LEU A 349 -9.91 24.11 20.96
C LEU A 349 -9.93 23.41 19.60
N LEU A 350 -10.52 24.05 18.58
CA LEU A 350 -10.53 23.53 17.21
C LEU A 350 -9.11 23.29 16.70
N PHE A 351 -8.21 24.27 16.89
CA PHE A 351 -6.81 24.16 16.53
C PHE A 351 -6.14 22.98 17.24
N ALA A 352 -6.25 22.86 18.56
CA ALA A 352 -5.64 21.75 19.31
C ALA A 352 -6.12 20.38 18.81
N ILE A 353 -7.42 20.24 18.54
CA ILE A 353 -8.00 19.00 17.97
C ILE A 353 -7.40 18.70 16.60
N GLN A 354 -7.27 19.70 15.72
CA GLN A 354 -6.67 19.52 14.39
C GLN A 354 -5.20 19.11 14.46
N ILE A 355 -4.42 19.70 15.36
CA ILE A 355 -3.03 19.31 15.64
C ILE A 355 -2.96 17.86 16.11
N GLY A 356 -3.82 17.49 17.07
CA GLY A 356 -3.88 16.13 17.59
C GLY A 356 -4.19 15.10 16.50
N ILE A 357 -5.20 15.38 15.66
CA ILE A 357 -5.60 14.49 14.56
C ILE A 357 -4.44 14.27 13.59
N VAL A 358 -3.82 15.34 13.11
CA VAL A 358 -2.71 15.24 12.13
C VAL A 358 -1.52 14.51 12.72
N THR A 359 -1.21 14.73 14.00
CA THR A 359 -0.08 14.05 14.67
C THR A 359 -0.28 12.54 14.67
N VAL A 360 -1.46 12.07 15.11
CA VAL A 360 -1.75 10.62 15.13
C VAL A 360 -1.83 10.03 13.73
N LEU A 361 -2.39 10.75 12.77
CA LEU A 361 -2.45 10.30 11.38
C LEU A 361 -1.05 10.11 10.77
N ARG A 362 -0.10 11.01 11.06
CA ARG A 362 1.30 10.87 10.64
C ARG A 362 1.97 9.65 11.24
N ASP A 363 1.76 9.39 12.54
CA ASP A 363 2.29 8.19 13.21
C ASP A 363 1.75 6.89 12.58
N LEU A 364 0.52 6.95 12.02
CA LEU A 364 -0.11 5.86 11.28
C LEU A 364 0.26 5.83 9.78
N GLY A 365 1.21 6.67 9.33
CA GLY A 365 1.70 6.73 7.95
C GLY A 365 0.81 7.50 6.97
N VAL A 366 -0.14 8.29 7.47
CA VAL A 366 -0.97 9.18 6.63
C VAL A 366 -0.30 10.54 6.54
N GLU A 367 0.30 10.81 5.39
CA GLU A 367 0.95 12.09 5.08
C GLU A 367 0.26 12.74 3.87
N ALA A 368 0.09 14.06 3.95
CA ALA A 368 -0.52 14.84 2.88
C ALA A 368 0.54 15.52 2.01
N ALA A 369 0.36 15.44 0.69
CA ALA A 369 1.18 16.16 -0.29
C ALA A 369 0.75 17.63 -0.43
N GLY A 370 -0.47 17.98 0.01
CA GLY A 370 -1.03 19.33 -0.06
C GLY A 370 -1.92 19.68 1.14
N HIS A 371 -1.98 20.95 1.49
CA HIS A 371 -2.71 21.47 2.64
C HIS A 371 -3.51 22.72 2.23
N VAL A 372 -4.71 22.85 2.78
CA VAL A 372 -5.52 24.08 2.71
C VAL A 372 -6.34 24.19 3.99
N GLY A 373 -6.51 25.38 4.53
CA GLY A 373 -7.38 25.60 5.68
C GLY A 373 -8.44 26.65 5.40
N HIS A 374 -9.63 26.45 5.96
CA HIS A 374 -10.72 27.41 5.83
C HIS A 374 -10.65 28.41 6.99
N SER A 375 -10.36 29.68 6.69
CA SER A 375 -10.27 30.75 7.70
C SER A 375 -9.29 30.38 8.82
N VAL A 376 -9.76 30.24 10.06
CA VAL A 376 -8.95 29.83 11.23
C VAL A 376 -8.23 28.48 11.04
N GLY A 377 -8.79 27.57 10.24
CA GLY A 377 -8.15 26.28 9.93
C GLY A 377 -6.82 26.44 9.20
N GLU A 378 -6.57 27.58 8.55
CA GLU A 378 -5.31 27.86 7.84
C GLU A 378 -4.10 27.94 8.78
N ILE A 379 -4.33 28.22 10.06
CA ILE A 379 -3.28 28.20 11.09
C ILE A 379 -2.74 26.78 11.28
N ALA A 380 -3.65 25.81 11.45
CA ALA A 380 -3.30 24.38 11.56
C ALA A 380 -2.71 23.84 10.24
N ALA A 381 -3.20 24.31 9.09
CA ALA A 381 -2.62 23.99 7.79
C ALA A 381 -1.17 24.49 7.65
N GLY A 382 -0.88 25.71 8.12
CA GLY A 382 0.46 26.28 8.15
C GLY A 382 1.44 25.47 9.00
N TRP A 383 1.00 25.01 10.19
CA TRP A 383 1.80 24.10 11.01
C TRP A 383 1.99 22.74 10.34
N ALA A 384 0.92 22.16 9.78
CA ALA A 384 0.99 20.86 9.14
C ALA A 384 1.95 20.88 7.92
N ALA A 385 1.89 21.91 7.08
CA ALA A 385 2.82 22.07 5.97
C ALA A 385 4.26 22.40 6.41
N GLY A 386 4.50 22.70 7.70
CA GLY A 386 5.81 23.05 8.25
C GLY A 386 6.20 24.52 8.06
N ALA A 387 5.26 25.38 7.65
CA ALA A 387 5.48 26.81 7.49
C ALA A 387 5.50 27.56 8.84
N LEU A 388 4.77 27.04 9.84
CA LEU A 388 4.75 27.55 11.21
C LEU A 388 5.27 26.51 12.19
N SER A 389 6.03 26.95 13.19
CA SER A 389 6.29 26.14 14.38
C SER A 389 5.00 25.96 15.20
N LEU A 390 4.93 24.96 16.08
CA LEU A 390 3.76 24.79 16.95
C LEU A 390 3.56 26.01 17.88
N ALA A 391 4.66 26.58 18.38
CA ALA A 391 4.63 27.78 19.22
C ALA A 391 4.10 29.01 18.44
N ASP A 392 4.55 29.20 17.21
CA ASP A 392 4.07 30.30 16.36
C ASP A 392 2.60 30.13 15.97
N ALA A 393 2.18 28.93 15.60
CA ALA A 393 0.78 28.64 15.30
C ALA A 393 -0.12 28.86 16.55
N ALA A 394 0.35 28.45 17.73
CA ALA A 394 -0.32 28.70 19.01
C ALA A 394 -0.42 30.20 19.34
N ARG A 395 0.63 30.98 19.05
CA ARG A 395 0.63 32.45 19.17
C ARG A 395 -0.40 33.07 18.24
N VAL A 396 -0.46 32.63 16.98
CA VAL A 396 -1.41 33.14 15.99
C VAL A 396 -2.86 32.86 16.41
N VAL A 397 -3.22 31.62 16.76
CA VAL A 397 -4.61 31.30 17.14
C VAL A 397 -5.03 31.99 18.43
N THR A 398 -4.11 32.13 19.40
CA THR A 398 -4.36 32.86 20.64
C THR A 398 -4.63 34.34 20.38
N ALA A 399 -3.72 35.03 19.67
CA ALA A 399 -3.86 36.46 19.40
C ALA A 399 -5.10 36.76 18.55
N ARG A 400 -5.32 35.96 17.50
CA ARG A 400 -6.50 36.04 16.64
C ARG A 400 -7.78 35.93 17.45
N SER A 401 -7.93 34.84 18.20
CA SER A 401 -9.20 34.50 18.83
C SER A 401 -9.60 35.50 19.92
N ARG A 402 -8.63 36.01 20.69
CA ARG A 402 -8.82 37.09 21.66
C ARG A 402 -9.26 38.40 21.04
N ASN A 403 -8.58 38.81 19.96
CA ASN A 403 -8.93 40.04 19.26
C ASN A 403 -10.32 39.92 18.61
N GLN A 404 -10.63 38.79 17.97
CA GLN A 404 -11.95 38.54 17.37
C GLN A 404 -13.09 38.49 18.41
N GLU A 405 -12.86 38.01 19.64
CA GLU A 405 -13.90 38.02 20.67
C GLU A 405 -14.38 39.45 21.00
N ARG A 406 -13.53 40.47 20.86
CA ARG A 406 -13.89 41.88 21.12
C ARG A 406 -14.92 42.44 20.12
N THR A 407 -15.11 41.78 18.98
CA THR A 407 -16.09 42.18 17.97
C THR A 407 -17.41 41.41 18.10
N ARG A 408 -17.57 40.61 19.15
CA ARG A 408 -18.79 39.83 19.39
C ARG A 408 -20.01 40.74 19.48
N GLY A 409 -21.11 40.31 18.86
CA GLY A 409 -22.37 41.05 18.80
C GLY A 409 -22.38 42.17 17.75
N GLN A 410 -21.27 42.45 17.06
CA GLN A 410 -21.20 43.52 16.05
C GLN A 410 -21.66 43.10 14.66
N GLY A 411 -22.11 41.86 14.49
CA GLY A 411 -22.65 41.36 13.23
C GLY A 411 -22.88 39.86 13.19
N ARG A 412 -23.30 39.37 12.03
CA ARG A 412 -23.63 37.96 11.78
C ARG A 412 -23.13 37.54 10.40
N MET A 413 -23.23 36.24 10.12
CA MET A 413 -22.92 35.66 8.81
C MET A 413 -24.08 34.79 8.32
N ALA A 414 -24.18 34.62 7.00
CA ALA A 414 -25.13 33.70 6.39
C ALA A 414 -24.54 32.97 5.19
N ALA A 415 -24.90 31.70 5.01
CA ALA A 415 -24.64 30.96 3.80
C ALA A 415 -25.71 31.27 2.75
N LEU A 416 -25.28 31.52 1.51
CA LEU A 416 -26.13 31.84 0.37
C LEU A 416 -25.74 30.96 -0.82
N ALA A 417 -26.71 30.27 -1.41
CA ALA A 417 -26.49 29.37 -2.54
C ALA A 417 -26.42 30.14 -3.88
N LEU A 418 -25.43 31.02 -4.00
CA LEU A 418 -25.10 31.76 -5.21
C LEU A 418 -23.59 31.69 -5.47
N GLY A 419 -23.21 31.84 -6.73
CA GLY A 419 -21.82 32.13 -7.11
C GLY A 419 -21.42 33.55 -6.69
N CYS A 420 -20.12 33.80 -6.61
CA CYS A 420 -19.58 35.06 -6.05
C CYS A 420 -20.10 36.31 -6.77
N ASP A 421 -20.12 36.32 -8.10
CA ASP A 421 -20.54 37.50 -8.86
C ASP A 421 -22.05 37.74 -8.78
N ALA A 422 -22.84 36.66 -8.81
CA ALA A 422 -24.29 36.75 -8.60
C ALA A 422 -24.64 37.23 -7.19
N ALA A 423 -23.88 36.80 -6.17
CA ALA A 423 -24.05 37.28 -4.81
C ALA A 423 -23.73 38.78 -4.68
N ARG A 424 -22.62 39.25 -5.28
CA ARG A 424 -22.28 40.69 -5.30
C ARG A 424 -23.36 41.51 -5.99
N ALA A 425 -23.83 41.09 -7.16
CA ALA A 425 -24.90 41.77 -7.90
C ALA A 425 -26.19 41.85 -7.07
N LEU A 426 -26.56 40.78 -6.36
CA LEU A 426 -27.72 40.79 -5.46
C LEU A 426 -27.55 41.79 -4.31
N LEU A 427 -26.36 41.83 -3.69
CA LEU A 427 -26.08 42.74 -2.58
C LEU A 427 -26.14 44.22 -3.02
N ASP A 428 -25.61 44.52 -4.20
CA ASP A 428 -25.69 45.85 -4.81
C ASP A 428 -27.15 46.24 -5.12
N GLU A 429 -27.92 45.32 -5.71
CA GLU A 429 -29.33 45.53 -6.06
C GLU A 429 -30.19 45.90 -4.84
N ILE A 430 -29.92 45.28 -3.69
CA ILE A 430 -30.68 45.54 -2.45
C ILE A 430 -30.07 46.67 -1.61
N GLY A 431 -29.02 47.35 -2.11
CA GLY A 431 -28.33 48.43 -1.43
C GLY A 431 -27.70 48.00 -0.10
N SER A 432 -27.27 46.75 0.02
CA SER A 432 -26.73 46.19 1.27
C SER A 432 -25.23 46.46 1.40
N ARG A 433 -24.78 46.71 2.65
CA ARG A 433 -23.35 46.82 3.00
C ARG A 433 -22.73 45.51 3.45
N LEU A 434 -23.40 44.39 3.22
CA LEU A 434 -22.82 43.06 3.49
C LEU A 434 -21.63 42.82 2.57
N GLU A 435 -20.61 42.14 3.07
CA GLU A 435 -19.46 41.72 2.29
C GLU A 435 -19.49 40.20 2.08
N VAL A 436 -18.93 39.74 0.96
CA VAL A 436 -18.68 38.30 0.75
C VAL A 436 -17.51 37.90 1.65
N GLY A 437 -17.77 37.16 2.72
CA GLY A 437 -16.76 36.68 3.66
C GLY A 437 -16.08 35.38 3.24
N ALA A 438 -16.73 34.56 2.41
CA ALA A 438 -16.12 33.34 1.86
C ALA A 438 -16.73 32.95 0.52
N VAL A 439 -15.89 32.45 -0.39
CA VAL A 439 -16.27 31.78 -1.63
C VAL A 439 -15.93 30.30 -1.46
N ASN A 440 -16.94 29.50 -1.10
CA ASN A 440 -16.76 28.13 -0.65
C ASN A 440 -16.89 27.09 -1.77
N ALA A 441 -17.75 27.36 -2.76
CA ALA A 441 -17.96 26.51 -3.93
C ALA A 441 -18.46 27.35 -5.10
N THR A 442 -18.61 26.72 -6.27
CA THR A 442 -19.09 27.37 -7.50
C THR A 442 -20.41 28.11 -7.29
N HIS A 443 -21.29 27.57 -6.45
CA HIS A 443 -22.63 28.12 -6.13
C HIS A 443 -22.86 28.25 -4.61
N ALA A 444 -21.82 28.50 -3.82
CA ALA A 444 -21.96 28.72 -2.39
C ALA A 444 -20.99 29.77 -1.87
N VAL A 445 -21.56 30.86 -1.35
CA VAL A 445 -20.82 31.90 -0.64
C VAL A 445 -21.29 32.04 0.80
N THR A 446 -20.44 32.63 1.64
CA THR A 446 -20.84 33.14 2.95
C THR A 446 -20.76 34.66 2.91
N VAL A 447 -21.83 35.33 3.32
CA VAL A 447 -21.89 36.78 3.45
C VAL A 447 -21.81 37.18 4.91
N SER A 448 -21.30 38.38 5.17
CA SER A 448 -21.01 38.86 6.52
C SER A 448 -21.31 40.35 6.67
N GLY A 449 -21.80 40.75 7.84
CA GLY A 449 -21.99 42.16 8.22
C GLY A 449 -23.06 42.34 9.30
N ALA A 450 -23.73 43.49 9.32
CA ALA A 450 -24.72 43.82 10.34
C ALA A 450 -25.90 42.83 10.36
N ALA A 451 -26.42 42.51 11.56
CA ALA A 451 -27.46 41.52 11.75
C ALA A 451 -28.74 41.86 10.97
N GLU A 452 -29.14 43.13 10.97
CA GLU A 452 -30.33 43.63 10.28
C GLU A 452 -30.18 43.51 8.76
N ALA A 453 -28.96 43.64 8.23
CA ALA A 453 -28.69 43.47 6.81
C ALA A 453 -28.75 41.99 6.40
N ILE A 454 -28.28 41.08 7.26
CA ILE A 454 -28.43 39.63 7.07
C ILE A 454 -29.91 39.23 7.06
N ASP A 455 -30.72 39.79 7.96
CA ASP A 455 -32.16 39.51 8.02
C ASP A 455 -32.89 40.02 6.76
N LYS A 456 -32.56 41.22 6.29
CA LYS A 456 -33.07 41.76 5.01
C LYS A 456 -32.70 40.88 3.82
N LEU A 457 -31.44 40.46 3.72
CA LEU A 457 -31.00 39.53 2.70
C LEU A 457 -31.75 38.19 2.80
N GLY A 458 -31.99 37.70 4.00
CA GLY A 458 -32.77 36.47 4.23
C GLY A 458 -34.21 36.58 3.73
N ALA A 459 -34.88 37.71 3.97
CA ALA A 459 -36.21 37.98 3.43
C ALA A 459 -36.20 38.02 1.90
N GLU A 460 -35.19 38.67 1.32
CA GLU A 460 -35.05 38.78 -0.13
C GLU A 460 -34.72 37.45 -0.80
N ALA A 461 -33.82 36.66 -0.21
CA ALA A 461 -33.50 35.32 -0.67
C ALA A 461 -34.75 34.43 -0.70
N ARG A 462 -35.59 34.50 0.35
CA ARG A 462 -36.88 33.78 0.38
C ARG A 462 -37.82 34.25 -0.72
N ARG A 463 -37.91 35.56 -0.97
CA ARG A 463 -38.74 36.12 -2.05
C ARG A 463 -38.33 35.61 -3.43
N ARG A 464 -37.02 35.37 -3.64
CA ARG A 464 -36.45 34.85 -4.89
C ARG A 464 -36.35 33.32 -4.95
N GLY A 465 -36.75 32.60 -3.91
CA GLY A 465 -36.60 31.14 -3.83
C GLY A 465 -35.14 30.67 -3.73
N LEU A 466 -34.23 31.52 -3.26
CA LEU A 466 -32.82 31.19 -3.07
C LEU A 466 -32.59 30.48 -1.73
N ALA A 467 -31.75 29.44 -1.73
CA ALA A 467 -31.37 28.78 -0.50
C ALA A 467 -30.46 29.70 0.33
N PHE A 468 -30.89 29.96 1.56
CA PHE A 468 -30.25 30.87 2.51
C PHE A 468 -30.29 30.26 3.91
N ARG A 469 -29.19 30.40 4.65
CA ARG A 469 -29.11 29.98 6.05
C ARG A 469 -28.28 30.97 6.85
N ALA A 470 -28.92 31.70 7.76
CA ALA A 470 -28.23 32.46 8.78
C ALA A 470 -27.41 31.49 9.66
N LEU A 471 -26.16 31.84 9.93
CA LEU A 471 -25.27 31.05 10.77
C LEU A 471 -25.49 31.44 12.23
N ASP A 472 -25.41 30.45 13.12
CA ASP A 472 -25.57 30.63 14.56
C ASP A 472 -24.26 31.13 15.20
N LEU A 473 -23.87 32.34 14.82
CA LEU A 473 -22.65 33.02 15.27
C LEU A 473 -22.95 34.51 15.46
N GLU A 474 -22.41 35.10 16.52
CA GLU A 474 -22.53 36.52 16.85
C GLU A 474 -21.35 37.35 16.31
N PHE A 475 -20.82 36.95 15.15
CA PHE A 475 -19.66 37.57 14.54
C PHE A 475 -19.88 37.82 13.05
N ALA A 476 -19.27 38.90 12.55
CA ALA A 476 -19.16 39.20 11.14
C ALA A 476 -17.70 39.04 10.65
N PHE A 477 -17.17 37.83 10.68
CA PHE A 477 -15.81 37.54 10.21
C PHE A 477 -15.64 37.86 8.72
N HIS A 478 -14.42 38.23 8.30
CA HIS A 478 -14.10 38.55 6.90
C HIS A 478 -14.88 39.75 6.36
N SER A 479 -15.11 40.76 7.22
CA SER A 479 -15.78 42.02 6.89
C SER A 479 -15.15 43.20 7.62
N ALA A 480 -15.59 44.41 7.31
CA ALA A 480 -15.21 45.66 7.95
C ALA A 480 -15.45 45.66 9.47
N ALA A 481 -16.30 44.77 9.99
CA ALA A 481 -16.46 44.59 11.43
C ALA A 481 -15.16 44.16 12.14
N MET A 482 -14.17 43.66 11.40
CA MET A 482 -12.84 43.30 11.93
C MET A 482 -11.86 44.49 11.95
N ASP A 483 -12.13 45.59 11.24
CA ASP A 483 -11.21 46.74 11.14
C ASP A 483 -10.74 47.29 12.50
N PRO A 484 -11.59 47.38 13.55
CA PRO A 484 -11.18 47.91 14.84
C PRO A 484 -10.10 47.10 15.58
N ILE A 485 -9.85 45.85 15.19
CA ILE A 485 -8.90 44.96 15.89
C ILE A 485 -7.55 44.82 15.17
N ARG A 486 -7.36 45.54 14.06
CA ARG A 486 -6.16 45.42 13.20
C ARG A 486 -4.87 45.69 13.98
N ASP A 487 -4.76 46.86 14.60
CA ASP A 487 -3.49 47.32 15.14
C ASP A 487 -3.06 46.48 16.35
N ASP A 488 -4.02 46.07 17.18
CA ASP A 488 -3.78 45.17 18.31
C ASP A 488 -3.31 43.78 17.83
N LEU A 489 -3.97 43.20 16.81
CA LEU A 489 -3.56 41.91 16.24
C LEU A 489 -2.15 41.98 15.63
N VAL A 490 -1.86 43.02 14.84
CA VAL A 490 -0.56 43.19 14.20
C VAL A 490 0.54 43.35 15.25
N ALA A 491 0.28 44.11 16.32
CA ALA A 491 1.19 44.23 17.45
C ALA A 491 1.42 42.89 18.16
N ASP A 492 0.35 42.13 18.46
CA ASP A 492 0.42 40.81 19.10
C ASP A 492 1.24 39.80 18.29
N LEU A 493 1.28 39.95 16.95
CA LEU A 493 2.00 39.08 16.01
C LEU A 493 3.32 39.69 15.50
N ALA A 494 3.77 40.80 16.06
CA ALA A 494 5.03 41.43 15.66
C ALA A 494 6.22 40.45 15.77
N GLY A 495 7.06 40.38 14.74
CA GLY A 495 8.20 39.48 14.69
C GLY A 495 7.89 38.01 14.37
N LEU A 496 6.63 37.67 14.05
CA LEU A 496 6.28 36.36 13.50
C LEU A 496 6.92 36.17 12.12
N VAL A 497 7.71 35.11 11.95
CA VAL A 497 8.34 34.76 10.67
C VAL A 497 8.01 33.31 10.33
N SER A 498 7.47 33.07 9.14
CA SER A 498 7.17 31.73 8.66
C SER A 498 8.31 31.14 7.83
N ALA A 499 8.54 29.84 7.96
CA ALA A 499 9.45 29.09 7.11
C ALA A 499 8.83 28.83 5.72
N ALA A 500 9.64 28.31 4.79
CA ALA A 500 9.12 27.71 3.57
C ALA A 500 8.31 26.44 3.92
N PRO A 501 7.09 26.27 3.39
CA PRO A 501 6.36 25.01 3.53
C PRO A 501 7.17 23.82 2.98
N ARG A 502 7.15 22.68 3.66
CA ARG A 502 7.78 21.42 3.21
C ARG A 502 6.95 20.68 2.16
N THR A 503 5.65 20.92 2.16
CA THR A 503 4.66 20.39 1.22
C THR A 503 3.77 21.54 0.75
N THR A 504 3.03 21.33 -0.34
CA THR A 504 2.18 22.38 -0.89
C THR A 504 1.19 22.89 0.16
N LEU A 505 1.12 24.21 0.32
CA LEU A 505 0.13 24.90 1.15
C LEU A 505 -0.55 25.97 0.28
N LEU A 506 -1.84 25.84 0.02
CA LEU A 506 -2.61 26.82 -0.73
C LEU A 506 -3.23 27.84 0.23
N SER A 507 -2.96 29.11 -0.03
CA SER A 507 -3.53 30.22 0.75
C SER A 507 -4.98 30.44 0.38
N THR A 508 -5.87 30.53 1.37
CA THR A 508 -7.24 31.00 1.13
C THR A 508 -7.37 32.52 1.17
N VAL A 509 -6.29 33.24 1.45
CA VAL A 509 -6.23 34.71 1.36
C VAL A 509 -5.89 35.13 -0.07
N THR A 510 -4.86 34.51 -0.65
CA THR A 510 -4.34 34.89 -1.98
C THR A 510 -4.81 33.98 -3.11
N GLY A 511 -5.37 32.80 -2.81
CA GLY A 511 -5.75 31.79 -3.82
C GLY A 511 -4.54 31.06 -4.43
N GLU A 512 -3.34 31.26 -3.90
CA GLU A 512 -2.06 30.85 -4.50
C GLU A 512 -1.21 30.06 -3.49
N PRO A 513 -0.21 29.28 -3.94
CA PRO A 513 0.73 28.60 -3.05
C PRO A 513 1.50 29.57 -2.13
N VAL A 514 1.60 29.22 -0.85
CA VAL A 514 2.31 30.01 0.17
C VAL A 514 3.82 29.92 -0.01
N ARG A 515 4.50 31.07 0.05
CA ARG A 515 5.96 31.19 -0.01
C ARG A 515 6.59 31.42 1.38
N ALA A 516 7.92 31.24 1.45
CA ALA A 516 8.68 31.52 2.67
C ALA A 516 8.47 32.97 3.15
N GLY A 517 8.34 33.17 4.46
CA GLY A 517 8.11 34.49 5.07
C GLY A 517 6.74 35.11 4.83
N GLN A 518 5.83 34.46 4.08
CA GLN A 518 4.54 35.05 3.73
C GLN A 518 3.54 35.08 4.90
N LEU A 519 3.59 34.12 5.84
CA LEU A 519 2.61 34.00 6.93
C LEU A 519 2.96 34.87 8.16
N GLY A 520 3.27 36.15 7.92
CA GLY A 520 3.55 37.15 8.96
C GLY A 520 2.29 37.84 9.53
N ALA A 521 2.48 38.85 10.38
CA ALA A 521 1.39 39.58 11.04
C ALA A 521 0.35 40.16 10.06
N GLU A 522 0.79 40.86 9.01
CA GLU A 522 -0.11 41.43 7.99
C GLU A 522 -0.89 40.36 7.22
N TYR A 523 -0.29 39.19 7.00
CA TYR A 523 -1.01 38.09 6.38
C TYR A 523 -2.17 37.62 7.24
N TRP A 524 -1.95 37.47 8.55
CA TRP A 524 -3.00 37.03 9.47
C TRP A 524 -4.09 38.10 9.68
N TRP A 525 -3.74 39.38 9.56
CA TRP A 525 -4.72 40.45 9.43
C TRP A 525 -5.60 40.25 8.19
N HIS A 526 -5.01 40.05 7.01
CA HIS A 526 -5.76 39.76 5.79
C HIS A 526 -6.56 38.46 5.89
N ASN A 527 -6.05 37.43 6.55
CA ASN A 527 -6.79 36.19 6.76
C ASN A 527 -8.11 36.42 7.54
N ILE A 528 -8.12 37.34 8.50
CA ILE A 528 -9.32 37.66 9.29
C ILE A 528 -10.24 38.65 8.56
N ARG A 529 -9.67 39.58 7.78
CA ARG A 529 -10.41 40.69 7.16
C ARG A 529 -10.90 40.40 5.74
N SER A 530 -10.13 39.67 4.95
CA SER A 530 -10.41 39.41 3.53
C SER A 530 -11.28 38.18 3.33
N PRO A 531 -11.99 38.07 2.18
CA PRO A 531 -12.80 36.90 1.86
C PRO A 531 -11.96 35.62 1.77
N VAL A 532 -12.47 34.52 2.31
CA VAL A 532 -11.86 33.18 2.17
C VAL A 532 -12.06 32.66 0.74
N ARG A 533 -11.00 32.56 -0.05
CA ARG A 533 -10.98 32.07 -1.44
C ARG A 533 -10.83 30.53 -1.50
N PHE A 534 -11.75 29.82 -0.84
CA PHE A 534 -11.65 28.37 -0.66
C PHE A 534 -11.80 27.58 -1.98
N THR A 535 -12.69 28.04 -2.88
CA THR A 535 -12.86 27.43 -4.21
C THR A 535 -11.55 27.45 -5.02
N GLU A 536 -10.82 28.56 -5.00
CA GLU A 536 -9.58 28.71 -5.76
C GLU A 536 -8.46 27.86 -5.17
N ALA A 537 -8.30 27.88 -3.85
CA ALA A 537 -7.30 27.07 -3.15
C ALA A 537 -7.53 25.56 -3.33
N THR A 538 -8.79 25.10 -3.30
CA THR A 538 -9.12 23.68 -3.53
C THR A 538 -8.96 23.28 -4.99
N ALA A 539 -9.30 24.16 -5.94
CA ALA A 539 -9.01 23.95 -7.36
C ALA A 539 -7.51 23.80 -7.63
N GLY A 540 -6.67 24.62 -6.97
CA GLY A 540 -5.20 24.48 -7.02
C GLY A 540 -4.72 23.10 -6.56
N LEU A 541 -5.26 22.57 -5.45
CA LEU A 541 -4.92 21.22 -5.00
C LEU A 541 -5.36 20.13 -5.99
N VAL A 542 -6.55 20.26 -6.59
CA VAL A 542 -7.02 19.31 -7.61
C VAL A 542 -6.12 19.34 -8.84
N ALA A 543 -5.70 20.53 -9.28
CA ALA A 543 -4.76 20.72 -10.39
C ALA A 543 -3.38 20.10 -10.09
N ASP A 544 -2.92 20.16 -8.84
CA ASP A 544 -1.67 19.54 -8.36
C ASP A 544 -1.75 18.00 -8.24
N GLY A 545 -2.89 17.40 -8.59
CA GLY A 545 -3.10 15.95 -8.60
C GLY A 545 -3.72 15.38 -7.32
N ALA A 546 -4.25 16.22 -6.42
CA ALA A 546 -5.00 15.73 -5.28
C ALA A 546 -6.28 15.03 -5.74
N ARG A 547 -6.51 13.81 -5.25
CA ARG A 547 -7.74 13.02 -5.49
C ARG A 547 -8.32 12.47 -4.19
N ILE A 548 -7.59 12.54 -3.08
CA ILE A 548 -8.03 12.11 -1.76
C ILE A 548 -7.95 13.33 -0.84
N PHE A 549 -9.10 13.82 -0.38
CA PHE A 549 -9.17 14.92 0.59
C PHE A 549 -9.57 14.37 1.95
N VAL A 550 -8.80 14.68 2.98
CA VAL A 550 -9.12 14.32 4.36
C VAL A 550 -9.43 15.60 5.12
N GLU A 551 -10.69 15.77 5.52
CA GLU A 551 -11.13 16.90 6.32
C GLU A 551 -10.70 16.71 7.78
N ILE A 552 -9.77 17.56 8.21
CA ILE A 552 -9.20 17.58 9.56
C ILE A 552 -10.06 18.47 10.45
N GLY A 553 -10.78 17.86 11.39
CA GLY A 553 -11.58 18.58 12.37
C GLY A 553 -12.52 17.70 13.19
N PRO A 554 -13.22 18.31 14.16
CA PRO A 554 -14.14 17.62 15.07
C PRO A 554 -15.46 17.17 14.42
N HIS A 555 -15.80 17.71 13.24
CA HIS A 555 -16.98 17.36 12.46
C HIS A 555 -16.80 17.81 11.00
N PRO A 556 -17.21 17.00 9.99
CA PRO A 556 -17.17 17.42 8.60
C PRO A 556 -18.19 18.51 8.29
N VAL A 557 -17.70 19.63 7.77
CA VAL A 557 -18.50 20.78 7.30
C VAL A 557 -18.09 21.25 5.90
N LEU A 558 -16.95 20.78 5.37
CA LEU A 558 -16.41 21.19 4.07
C LEU A 558 -16.61 20.17 2.95
N GLN A 559 -17.07 18.95 3.26
CA GLN A 559 -17.16 17.86 2.27
C GLN A 559 -17.94 18.21 1.00
N ALA A 560 -19.08 18.91 1.15
CA ALA A 560 -19.89 19.32 -0.01
C ALA A 560 -19.10 20.23 -0.97
N TYR A 561 -18.25 21.11 -0.43
CA TYR A 561 -17.41 22.02 -1.20
C TYR A 561 -16.25 21.31 -1.88
N LEU A 562 -15.65 20.31 -1.22
CA LEU A 562 -14.61 19.48 -1.81
C LEU A 562 -15.13 18.61 -2.95
N HIS A 563 -16.36 18.09 -2.83
CA HIS A 563 -17.04 17.40 -3.92
C HIS A 563 -17.37 18.32 -5.10
N ASP A 564 -17.72 19.59 -4.83
CA ASP A 564 -17.91 20.59 -5.88
C ASP A 564 -16.60 20.88 -6.63
N ALA A 565 -15.49 21.07 -5.92
CA ALA A 565 -14.17 21.31 -6.52
C ALA A 565 -13.71 20.16 -7.43
N LEU A 566 -13.90 18.90 -6.99
CA LEU A 566 -13.62 17.72 -7.82
C LEU A 566 -14.49 17.67 -9.09
N ARG A 567 -15.80 17.93 -8.94
CA ARG A 567 -16.76 17.92 -10.05
C ARG A 567 -16.50 19.03 -11.05
N ALA A 568 -16.20 20.25 -10.58
CA ALA A 568 -15.89 21.40 -11.43
C ALA A 568 -14.64 21.16 -12.29
N ALA A 569 -13.71 20.33 -11.82
CA ALA A 569 -12.53 19.91 -12.55
C ALA A 569 -12.70 18.57 -13.32
N GLU A 570 -13.92 18.04 -13.41
CA GLU A 570 -14.24 16.75 -14.05
C GLU A 570 -13.38 15.57 -13.56
N ASN A 571 -13.03 15.58 -12.26
CA ASN A 571 -12.19 14.55 -11.65
C ASN A 571 -12.98 13.69 -10.65
N GLU A 572 -12.72 12.39 -10.66
CA GLU A 572 -13.18 11.49 -9.59
C GLU A 572 -12.23 11.56 -8.39
N GLY A 573 -12.76 11.48 -7.17
CA GLY A 573 -11.96 11.52 -5.96
C GLY A 573 -12.72 11.03 -4.72
N ARG A 574 -11.99 10.97 -3.60
CA ARG A 574 -12.51 10.58 -2.29
C ARG A 574 -12.42 11.77 -1.34
N VAL A 575 -13.51 12.01 -0.61
CA VAL A 575 -13.54 13.00 0.47
C VAL A 575 -13.84 12.24 1.76
N LEU A 576 -12.91 12.30 2.70
CA LEU A 576 -12.94 11.58 3.97
C LEU A 576 -13.08 12.58 5.12
N ALA A 577 -13.73 12.17 6.20
CA ALA A 577 -13.79 12.91 7.46
C ALA A 577 -12.88 12.25 8.50
N THR A 578 -12.42 13.04 9.45
CA THR A 578 -11.67 12.54 10.61
C THR A 578 -12.61 12.22 11.77
N LEU A 579 -13.06 13.22 12.52
CA LEU A 579 -13.99 13.03 13.63
C LEU A 579 -15.42 13.46 13.25
N SER A 580 -16.41 13.00 14.01
CA SER A 580 -17.80 13.41 13.82
C SER A 580 -18.63 13.34 15.10
N ARG A 581 -19.82 13.95 15.08
CA ARG A 581 -20.81 13.87 16.17
C ARG A 581 -21.35 12.46 16.43
N ARG A 582 -21.25 11.56 15.45
CA ARG A 582 -21.78 10.18 15.50
C ARG A 582 -20.65 9.16 15.65
N GLN A 583 -19.64 9.49 16.45
CA GLN A 583 -18.48 8.64 16.66
C GLN A 583 -18.74 7.61 17.75
N GLY A 584 -18.21 6.39 17.56
CA GLY A 584 -18.19 5.37 18.60
C GLY A 584 -17.21 5.70 19.73
N GLU A 585 -17.09 4.78 20.67
CA GLU A 585 -16.18 4.91 21.81
C GLU A 585 -14.76 4.39 21.54
N ASP A 586 -14.56 3.64 20.45
CA ASP A 586 -13.26 3.11 20.05
C ASP A 586 -12.30 4.19 19.53
N ASP A 587 -11.00 3.87 19.50
CA ASP A 587 -9.98 4.73 18.86
C ASP A 587 -10.29 4.85 17.35
N PRO A 588 -10.60 6.06 16.85
CA PRO A 588 -11.02 6.22 15.46
C PRO A 588 -9.86 6.27 14.47
N PHE A 589 -8.63 6.55 14.92
CA PHE A 589 -7.51 6.85 14.03
C PHE A 589 -7.06 5.64 13.18
N PRO A 590 -7.02 4.39 13.70
CA PRO A 590 -6.76 3.21 12.88
C PRO A 590 -7.76 3.05 11.73
N ALA A 591 -9.05 3.34 11.97
CA ALA A 591 -10.08 3.27 10.94
C ALA A 591 -9.94 4.39 9.90
N ILE A 592 -9.60 5.61 10.32
CA ILE A 592 -9.33 6.73 9.40
C ILE A 592 -8.11 6.42 8.52
N ALA A 593 -7.03 5.89 9.09
CA ALA A 593 -5.85 5.49 8.33
C ALA A 593 -6.15 4.35 7.33
N ALA A 594 -6.96 3.36 7.74
CA ALA A 594 -7.44 2.32 6.85
C ALA A 594 -8.30 2.88 5.70
N GLN A 595 -9.17 3.86 5.98
CA GLN A 595 -9.96 4.56 4.95
C GLN A 595 -9.07 5.30 3.94
N CYS A 596 -8.02 5.98 4.42
CA CYS A 596 -7.02 6.60 3.55
C CYS A 596 -6.33 5.55 2.67
N HIS A 597 -5.99 4.39 3.25
CA HIS A 597 -5.34 3.32 2.52
C HIS A 597 -6.20 2.75 1.40
N VAL A 598 -7.46 2.41 1.69
CA VAL A 598 -8.37 1.88 0.67
C VAL A 598 -8.77 2.93 -0.37
N ALA A 599 -8.68 4.22 -0.03
CA ALA A 599 -8.88 5.32 -0.98
C ALA A 599 -7.70 5.52 -1.95
N GLY A 600 -6.52 5.00 -1.63
CA GLY A 600 -5.35 5.01 -2.52
C GLY A 600 -4.03 5.36 -1.85
N HIS A 601 -4.04 5.98 -0.67
CA HIS A 601 -2.83 6.34 0.07
C HIS A 601 -2.05 5.10 0.55
N ASP A 602 -0.73 5.16 0.62
CA ASP A 602 0.05 4.05 1.16
C ASP A 602 0.41 4.31 2.63
N VAL A 603 -0.20 3.54 3.54
CA VAL A 603 0.09 3.60 4.98
C VAL A 603 1.14 2.56 5.41
N THR A 604 1.62 1.73 4.49
CA THR A 604 2.50 0.59 4.81
C THR A 604 3.93 0.99 5.15
N GLY A 605 4.27 2.28 4.97
CA GLY A 605 5.51 2.88 5.46
C GLY A 605 5.52 3.19 6.96
N ALA A 606 4.37 3.14 7.64
CA ALA A 606 4.26 3.44 9.07
C ALA A 606 5.11 2.48 9.93
N VAL A 607 5.57 2.97 11.09
CA VAL A 607 6.43 2.22 12.04
C VAL A 607 5.81 0.88 12.45
N ARG A 608 4.48 0.80 12.55
CA ARG A 608 3.75 -0.44 12.88
C ARG A 608 3.94 -1.58 11.86
N PHE A 609 4.30 -1.25 10.62
CA PHE A 609 4.67 -2.22 9.59
C PHE A 609 6.19 -2.49 9.56
N GLY A 610 6.96 -1.89 10.47
CA GLY A 610 8.39 -2.11 10.67
C GLY A 610 8.74 -3.47 11.30
N GLY A 611 10.00 -3.87 11.24
CA GLY A 611 10.47 -5.18 11.73
C GLY A 611 10.50 -6.27 10.65
N PRO A 612 10.68 -7.56 10.99
CA PRO A 612 10.83 -8.64 10.01
C PRO A 612 9.55 -8.88 9.19
N ALA A 613 9.66 -8.92 7.86
CA ALA A 613 8.59 -9.38 6.96
C ALA A 613 8.92 -10.79 6.45
N ASP A 614 7.93 -11.67 6.46
CA ASP A 614 8.04 -12.98 5.83
C ASP A 614 7.05 -13.08 4.66
N PRO A 615 7.51 -12.96 3.41
CA PRO A 615 6.66 -13.15 2.25
C PRO A 615 6.37 -14.63 1.95
N ARG A 616 7.01 -15.57 2.66
CA ARG A 616 6.78 -17.01 2.52
C ARG A 616 5.57 -17.42 3.35
N GLY A 617 4.73 -18.30 2.79
CA GLY A 617 3.49 -18.74 3.44
C GLY A 617 2.31 -17.77 3.24
N LEU A 618 2.53 -16.61 2.61
CA LEU A 618 1.44 -15.76 2.18
C LEU A 618 0.59 -16.44 1.10
N PRO A 619 -0.74 -16.27 1.10
CA PRO A 619 -1.57 -16.76 0.01
C PRO A 619 -1.14 -16.15 -1.33
N LEU A 620 -1.18 -16.97 -2.38
CA LEU A 620 -0.90 -16.53 -3.75
C LEU A 620 -2.09 -15.74 -4.31
N TYR A 621 -1.85 -14.95 -5.35
CA TYR A 621 -2.90 -14.17 -6.01
C TYR A 621 -3.96 -15.12 -6.62
N PRO A 622 -5.26 -14.97 -6.27
CA PRO A 622 -6.32 -15.81 -6.79
C PRO A 622 -6.77 -15.30 -8.16
N TRP A 623 -6.11 -15.77 -9.20
CA TRP A 623 -6.46 -15.49 -10.59
C TRP A 623 -7.91 -15.93 -10.88
N GLN A 624 -8.69 -15.02 -11.46
CA GLN A 624 -10.00 -15.34 -12.00
C GLN A 624 -9.78 -15.87 -13.43
N HIS A 625 -9.53 -17.17 -13.55
CA HIS A 625 -9.26 -17.78 -14.84
C HIS A 625 -10.52 -17.89 -15.68
N GLU A 626 -10.43 -17.46 -16.92
CA GLU A 626 -11.38 -17.75 -17.98
C GLU A 626 -10.71 -18.65 -19.02
N ARG A 627 -11.50 -19.46 -19.72
CA ARG A 627 -10.97 -20.30 -20.80
C ARG A 627 -10.70 -19.41 -22.02
N CYS A 628 -9.42 -19.14 -22.27
CA CYS A 628 -8.96 -18.52 -23.51
C CYS A 628 -8.34 -19.60 -24.41
N TRP A 629 -9.08 -20.07 -25.39
CA TRP A 629 -8.61 -21.09 -26.35
C TRP A 629 -9.21 -20.78 -27.73
N PHE A 630 -8.42 -20.94 -28.80
CA PHE A 630 -8.95 -20.80 -30.16
C PHE A 630 -9.98 -21.89 -30.43
N GLU A 631 -11.10 -21.53 -31.05
CA GLU A 631 -12.04 -22.54 -31.54
C GLU A 631 -11.39 -23.34 -32.67
N HIS A 632 -11.76 -24.62 -32.79
CA HIS A 632 -11.27 -25.46 -33.87
C HIS A 632 -11.65 -24.82 -35.21
N THR A 633 -10.65 -24.52 -36.03
CA THR A 633 -10.87 -24.03 -37.39
C THR A 633 -10.93 -25.20 -38.36
N VAL A 634 -11.44 -24.98 -39.57
CA VAL A 634 -11.50 -26.04 -40.60
C VAL A 634 -10.12 -26.58 -40.97
N GLU A 635 -9.07 -25.81 -40.72
CA GLU A 635 -7.66 -26.17 -40.91
C GLU A 635 -7.10 -27.09 -39.79
N ASP A 636 -7.75 -27.16 -38.62
CA ASP A 636 -7.31 -27.97 -37.46
C ASP A 636 -8.13 -29.26 -37.28
N ILE A 637 -9.29 -29.39 -37.95
CA ILE A 637 -10.14 -30.59 -37.85
C ILE A 637 -9.35 -31.83 -38.25
N GLY A 638 -9.06 -32.70 -37.27
CA GLY A 638 -8.41 -34.00 -37.49
C GLY A 638 -6.88 -33.98 -37.60
N VAL A 639 -6.23 -32.82 -37.41
CA VAL A 639 -4.75 -32.72 -37.44
C VAL A 639 -4.18 -33.02 -36.05
N THR A 640 -4.74 -32.42 -35.00
CA THR A 640 -4.39 -32.76 -33.63
C THR A 640 -5.35 -33.84 -33.12
N ASN A 641 -4.85 -35.08 -32.99
CA ASN A 641 -5.56 -36.24 -32.43
C ASN A 641 -6.63 -36.87 -33.36
N PRO A 642 -6.28 -37.30 -34.58
CA PRO A 642 -7.22 -38.02 -35.43
C PRO A 642 -7.68 -39.31 -34.74
N ALA A 643 -8.98 -39.62 -34.86
CA ALA A 643 -9.51 -40.86 -34.30
C ALA A 643 -8.80 -42.06 -34.96
N PHE A 644 -8.18 -42.91 -34.14
CA PHE A 644 -7.68 -44.20 -34.60
C PHE A 644 -8.87 -45.08 -34.97
N VAL A 645 -9.04 -45.36 -36.26
CA VAL A 645 -10.26 -46.02 -36.77
C VAL A 645 -10.07 -47.51 -36.88
N HIS A 646 -8.90 -47.97 -37.34
CA HIS A 646 -8.69 -49.39 -37.64
C HIS A 646 -7.20 -49.74 -37.66
N PRO A 647 -6.77 -50.92 -37.14
CA PRO A 647 -5.36 -51.33 -37.12
C PRO A 647 -4.62 -51.31 -38.47
N LEU A 648 -5.33 -51.56 -39.58
CA LEU A 648 -4.75 -51.54 -40.93
C LEU A 648 -4.92 -50.22 -41.68
N LEU A 649 -5.95 -49.42 -41.38
CA LEU A 649 -6.20 -48.16 -42.07
C LEU A 649 -5.61 -46.97 -41.29
N GLY A 650 -5.38 -47.12 -39.98
CA GLY A 650 -4.88 -46.09 -39.11
C GLY A 650 -5.89 -44.97 -38.89
N PHE A 651 -5.47 -43.77 -39.24
CA PHE A 651 -6.14 -42.51 -38.96
C PHE A 651 -6.91 -42.03 -40.19
N ARG A 652 -8.19 -41.72 -40.03
CA ARG A 652 -8.95 -41.06 -41.10
C ARG A 652 -8.48 -39.62 -41.25
N GLN A 653 -8.12 -39.22 -42.45
CA GLN A 653 -7.75 -37.85 -42.79
C GLN A 653 -9.00 -37.02 -43.05
N ALA A 654 -8.99 -35.76 -42.59
CA ALA A 654 -10.02 -34.79 -42.93
C ALA A 654 -9.74 -34.24 -44.33
N GLY A 655 -10.64 -34.49 -45.27
CA GLY A 655 -10.53 -34.02 -46.66
C GLY A 655 -11.79 -34.30 -47.47
N PRO A 656 -11.94 -33.68 -48.65
CA PRO A 656 -13.11 -33.89 -49.53
C PRO A 656 -13.18 -35.32 -50.07
N VAL A 657 -12.06 -36.06 -50.02
CA VAL A 657 -11.97 -37.46 -50.40
C VAL A 657 -11.72 -38.31 -49.14
N PRO A 658 -12.55 -39.34 -48.86
CA PRO A 658 -12.28 -40.27 -47.78
C PRO A 658 -10.90 -40.91 -47.96
N SER A 659 -9.96 -40.57 -47.08
CA SER A 659 -8.59 -41.08 -47.10
C SER A 659 -8.13 -41.43 -45.69
N TRP A 660 -7.22 -42.39 -45.60
CA TRP A 660 -6.68 -42.93 -44.36
C TRP A 660 -5.15 -42.99 -44.44
N VAL A 661 -4.48 -42.70 -43.34
CA VAL A 661 -3.03 -42.82 -43.20
C VAL A 661 -2.74 -43.75 -42.05
N ASN A 662 -1.93 -44.77 -42.31
CA ASN A 662 -1.42 -45.67 -41.29
C ASN A 662 0.10 -45.68 -41.31
N HIS A 663 0.70 -45.83 -40.13
CA HIS A 663 2.12 -46.12 -40.02
C HIS A 663 2.27 -47.63 -39.89
N LEU A 664 2.81 -48.27 -40.93
CA LEU A 664 3.23 -49.65 -40.86
C LEU A 664 4.68 -49.64 -40.40
N ASP A 665 4.92 -50.01 -39.14
CA ASP A 665 6.29 -50.32 -38.70
C ASP A 665 6.80 -51.49 -39.56
N ALA A 666 7.99 -51.33 -40.15
CA ALA A 666 8.71 -52.37 -40.86
C ALA A 666 9.65 -53.13 -39.92
#